data_AF-A0A8H5ZLR8-F1
#
_entry.id   AF-A0A8H5ZLR8-F1
#
_cell.length_a   1.000
_cell.length_b   1.000
_cell.length_c   1.000
_cell.angle_alpha   90.00
_cell.angle_beta   90.00
_cell.angle_gamma   90.00
#
_symmetry.space_group_name_H-M   'P 1'
#
loop_
_entity.id
_entity.type
_entity.pdbx_description
1 polymer ?
#
loop_
_entity_poly.entity_id
_entity_poly.type
_entity_poly.pdbx_seq_one_letter_code
_entity_poly.pdbx_strand_id
1 'polypeptide(L)'
;MARLMSERWCCSPATLSLSFLPDLETALHSHLSTRIEKFFFRLAFAQTRVNPLILKNPPPPVSKHSFPTSKHFLLLTLYNPPWRQPKSYPPSHTLALRRLELFSISDRGKPSGRGRGTRGRDRGCGRGHGRGGNTSEKHVRETSPTRIKETEEQRQARNSYNSWKRLFARLVDNSSIRRQLWEGAFSILEAGDRDWRQRLPQDLNEDDGIGHRHILALLSANISGTDNETFISNARNFLLTITHPSILCCLAVDTHVELIYNLFGGVGGKRAVSFLRRLIGAILAASATGATRNSTEDAKATLLAMAVALFELLRREYRVHFNDEIPSLVESIQTATEVSKDDVSSDSLARIFNKLNDTRALLARSQGLLADMNMDESNAADEYNNASSYPRDLIVPSGRFDNDKKDIADIVLFPTRDEIMSDAEEFLPYTNPDQPHFPDDPVQRHIDTFFRLLCHNIFGELKGALVGVMHTITQEPTALCNAKLSLGDMQARKGLQAQVEFVQPGAVRRKSSAKKERWWEEPRRFNEGTLLSFIWIDNSVTQHVFLTVSGKTTDPAKEYSLSHGKEMAYITASLATQDRTTVRSLMQAHTGAVRGLLLEFPNVIPATFSPILENLKEMHRLNRLLFQQWIVPRRHEGQPGKRVMYQIPPPLYTRTPGFKFSLSPLLKDENKGNQLLMDSRSSCDGEVLLKKLGTATYLDRGQCQALIAALTREYAFTQGPPGTGKSYLGLQIMKVLLGLSKKANLGPIIIVCYTNHALDQFLEHLLNIGVTKLIRVGAMSKSEKLEGHNLRSVSDLGIKTKSEKYMAAVNYNRLEKTQREAVSIFTSLNNMRRHPEWENLKNHIFEEYLNIHS
;
A
#
# COMPACT_ATOMS: atom_id res chain seq x y z
N MET A 1 -6.34 37.66 -50.01
CA MET A 1 -6.24 38.91 -49.23
C MET A 1 -5.14 38.73 -48.21
N ALA A 2 -3.89 39.13 -48.49
CA ALA A 2 -3.37 40.49 -48.44
C ALA A 2 -3.26 41.06 -47.00
N ARG A 3 -2.01 41.00 -46.49
CA ARG A 3 -1.21 42.09 -45.88
C ARG A 3 -1.74 42.93 -44.69
N LEU A 4 -0.81 43.12 -43.74
CA LEU A 4 -0.50 44.31 -42.89
C LEU A 4 -1.25 44.40 -41.54
N MET A 5 -0.52 44.21 -40.43
CA MET A 5 0.14 45.22 -39.55
C MET A 5 -0.86 45.84 -38.55
N SER A 6 -0.54 46.24 -37.32
CA SER A 6 0.61 46.17 -36.40
C SER A 6 0.15 46.92 -35.14
N GLU A 7 0.63 46.56 -33.94
CA GLU A 7 0.93 47.47 -32.80
C GLU A 7 1.35 46.59 -31.61
N ARG A 8 2.66 46.39 -31.35
CA ARG A 8 3.50 47.05 -30.32
C ARG A 8 2.80 47.12 -28.95
N TRP A 9 3.41 46.64 -27.86
CA TRP A 9 4.29 47.43 -26.98
C TRP A 9 5.47 46.62 -26.39
N CYS A 10 6.55 47.36 -26.10
CA CYS A 10 7.90 46.95 -25.70
C CYS A 10 8.04 46.46 -24.24
N CYS A 11 9.03 45.59 -24.00
CA CYS A 11 10.14 45.82 -23.05
C CYS A 11 11.23 44.71 -23.07
N SER A 12 12.44 45.10 -23.50
CA SER A 12 13.82 44.58 -23.23
C SER A 12 14.13 43.06 -23.16
N PRO A 13 15.05 42.54 -24.01
CA PRO A 13 15.59 41.19 -23.90
C PRO A 13 16.91 41.15 -23.10
N ALA A 14 16.99 40.26 -22.11
CA ALA A 14 18.27 39.76 -21.60
C ALA A 14 18.52 38.37 -22.18
N THR A 15 19.54 38.34 -23.03
CA THR A 15 20.17 37.24 -23.77
C THR A 15 20.18 35.88 -23.05
N LEU A 16 19.59 34.86 -23.68
CA LEU A 16 19.95 33.45 -23.46
C LEU A 16 19.96 32.73 -24.81
N SER A 17 21.18 32.40 -25.26
CA SER A 17 21.44 31.54 -26.40
C SER A 17 21.13 30.08 -26.05
N LEU A 18 20.29 29.41 -26.84
CA LEU A 18 20.26 27.95 -26.95
C LEU A 18 19.83 27.60 -28.38
N SER A 19 20.67 26.82 -29.05
CA SER A 19 20.52 26.37 -30.42
C SER A 19 20.07 24.91 -30.45
N PHE A 20 19.12 24.63 -31.34
CA PHE A 20 18.59 23.37 -31.90
C PHE A 20 17.23 22.86 -31.41
N LEU A 21 16.30 22.79 -32.39
CA LEU A 21 14.90 22.33 -32.45
C LEU A 21 13.82 23.14 -31.68
N PRO A 22 13.47 24.36 -32.16
CA PRO A 22 12.47 25.22 -31.52
C PRO A 22 11.00 24.73 -31.64
N ASP A 23 10.66 23.88 -32.60
CA ASP A 23 9.25 23.55 -32.87
C ASP A 23 8.69 22.44 -31.95
N LEU A 24 9.53 21.53 -31.45
CA LEU A 24 9.10 20.45 -30.55
C LEU A 24 9.02 20.93 -29.08
N GLU A 25 9.95 21.78 -28.67
CA GLU A 25 10.05 22.29 -27.29
C GLU A 25 8.96 23.34 -27.00
N THR A 26 8.63 24.20 -27.97
CA THR A 26 7.57 25.20 -27.80
C THR A 26 6.17 24.57 -27.82
N ALA A 27 5.98 23.49 -28.60
CA ALA A 27 4.76 22.70 -28.59
C ALA A 27 4.59 21.91 -27.28
N LEU A 28 5.63 21.20 -26.80
CA LEU A 28 5.55 20.46 -25.53
C LEU A 28 5.37 21.41 -24.33
N HIS A 29 6.19 22.46 -24.22
CA HIS A 29 6.22 23.29 -23.00
C HIS A 29 5.00 24.21 -22.86
N SER A 30 4.44 24.71 -23.98
CA SER A 30 3.20 25.50 -23.96
C SER A 30 1.94 24.64 -23.80
N HIS A 31 1.95 23.38 -24.27
CA HIS A 31 0.79 22.50 -24.16
C HIS A 31 0.73 21.77 -22.81
N LEU A 32 1.87 21.36 -22.23
CA LEU A 32 1.96 20.73 -20.91
C LEU A 32 1.79 21.73 -19.75
N SER A 33 2.46 22.90 -19.78
CA SER A 33 2.42 23.84 -18.66
C SER A 33 1.03 24.48 -18.45
N THR A 34 0.34 24.84 -19.54
CA THR A 34 -0.97 25.51 -19.46
C THR A 34 -2.13 24.52 -19.25
N ARG A 35 -1.93 23.22 -19.51
CA ARG A 35 -2.93 22.17 -19.25
C ARG A 35 -2.75 21.49 -17.89
N ILE A 36 -1.54 21.38 -17.35
CA ILE A 36 -1.28 20.89 -15.98
C ILE A 36 -1.78 21.89 -14.92
N GLU A 37 -1.72 23.20 -15.18
CA GLU A 37 -2.38 24.19 -14.31
C GLU A 37 -3.92 24.11 -14.42
N LYS A 38 -4.45 23.85 -15.62
CA LYS A 38 -5.89 23.54 -15.81
C LYS A 38 -6.28 22.17 -15.24
N PHE A 39 -5.36 21.22 -15.08
CA PHE A 39 -5.54 19.90 -14.47
C PHE A 39 -5.83 20.03 -12.96
N PHE A 40 -5.12 20.90 -12.24
CA PHE A 40 -5.47 21.22 -10.85
C PHE A 40 -6.78 22.03 -10.74
N PHE A 41 -7.05 22.93 -11.69
CA PHE A 41 -8.27 23.75 -11.67
C PHE A 41 -9.54 22.97 -12.06
N ARG A 42 -9.44 21.99 -12.98
CA ARG A 42 -10.55 21.10 -13.37
C ARG A 42 -10.81 20.01 -12.35
N LEU A 43 -9.80 19.49 -11.64
CA LEU A 43 -10.03 18.58 -10.50
C LEU A 43 -10.81 19.27 -9.37
N ALA A 44 -10.57 20.57 -9.14
CA ALA A 44 -11.31 21.35 -8.14
C ALA A 44 -12.79 21.62 -8.52
N PHE A 45 -13.12 21.65 -9.82
CA PHE A 45 -14.48 21.94 -10.31
C PHE A 45 -15.28 20.70 -10.76
N ALA A 46 -14.63 19.61 -11.17
CA ALA A 46 -15.30 18.43 -11.71
C ALA A 46 -16.03 17.58 -10.65
N GLN A 47 -15.72 17.75 -9.36
CA GLN A 47 -16.43 17.07 -8.26
C GLN A 47 -17.58 17.89 -7.63
N THR A 48 -17.96 19.05 -8.20
CA THR A 48 -19.02 19.92 -7.61
C THR A 48 -20.18 20.31 -8.54
N ARG A 49 -20.43 19.60 -9.65
CA ARG A 49 -21.67 19.80 -10.43
C ARG A 49 -22.45 18.50 -10.67
N VAL A 50 -23.38 18.22 -9.76
CA VAL A 50 -24.64 17.54 -10.07
C VAL A 50 -25.75 18.50 -9.68
N ASN A 51 -26.25 19.27 -10.64
CA ASN A 51 -27.56 19.91 -10.52
C ASN A 51 -28.51 19.14 -11.44
N PRO A 52 -29.62 18.57 -10.93
CA PRO A 52 -30.63 17.99 -11.79
C PRO A 52 -31.41 19.13 -12.47
N LEU A 53 -31.30 19.22 -13.79
CA LEU A 53 -32.22 19.99 -14.62
C LEU A 53 -33.61 19.35 -14.52
N ILE A 54 -34.52 20.01 -13.80
CA ILE A 54 -35.94 19.69 -13.81
C ILE A 54 -36.52 20.28 -15.10
N LEU A 55 -36.80 19.42 -16.08
CA LEU A 55 -37.69 19.72 -17.21
C LEU A 55 -39.13 19.80 -16.66
N LYS A 56 -39.77 20.96 -16.81
CA LYS A 56 -41.23 21.11 -16.72
C LYS A 56 -41.76 21.52 -18.10
N ASN A 57 -42.81 20.82 -18.53
CA ASN A 57 -43.52 20.95 -19.80
C ASN A 57 -44.13 22.36 -20.06
N PRO A 58 -44.45 22.71 -21.33
CA PRO A 58 -44.74 24.07 -21.80
C PRO A 58 -46.24 24.45 -21.68
N PRO A 59 -46.61 25.75 -21.77
CA PRO A 59 -47.43 26.24 -22.91
C PRO A 59 -47.22 27.76 -23.23
N PRO A 60 -48.06 28.44 -24.05
CA PRO A 60 -48.04 28.58 -25.52
C PRO A 60 -47.72 30.06 -25.97
N PRO A 61 -47.80 30.45 -27.27
CA PRO A 61 -46.98 31.53 -27.85
C PRO A 61 -47.63 32.93 -27.78
N VAL A 62 -46.82 33.97 -27.54
CA VAL A 62 -47.19 35.37 -27.82
C VAL A 62 -45.97 36.19 -28.31
N SER A 63 -46.28 37.09 -29.22
CA SER A 63 -45.47 37.88 -30.14
C SER A 63 -44.65 39.06 -29.59
N LYS A 64 -43.58 39.37 -30.33
CA LYS A 64 -43.04 40.70 -30.73
C LYS A 64 -42.49 41.70 -29.69
N HIS A 65 -41.30 42.20 -30.06
CA HIS A 65 -40.67 43.52 -29.83
C HIS A 65 -39.81 43.82 -28.59
N SER A 66 -38.56 44.22 -28.91
CA SER A 66 -37.73 45.32 -28.36
C SER A 66 -36.56 45.03 -27.38
N PHE A 67 -35.41 45.61 -27.79
CA PHE A 67 -34.05 45.76 -27.25
C PHE A 67 -33.95 46.20 -25.76
N PRO A 68 -32.79 46.16 -25.03
CA PRO A 68 -31.45 46.54 -25.51
C PRO A 68 -30.19 45.85 -24.90
N THR A 69 -29.07 46.31 -25.48
CA THR A 69 -27.62 46.22 -25.21
C THR A 69 -27.10 46.28 -23.76
N SER A 70 -25.85 45.81 -23.62
CA SER A 70 -24.79 46.19 -22.64
C SER A 70 -24.61 45.32 -21.38
N LYS A 71 -23.41 44.71 -21.28
CA LYS A 71 -22.55 44.47 -20.09
C LYS A 71 -21.34 43.64 -20.56
N HIS A 72 -20.20 44.22 -20.93
CA HIS A 72 -19.10 44.62 -20.04
C HIS A 72 -18.90 43.65 -18.86
N PHE A 73 -18.04 42.65 -19.04
CA PHE A 73 -17.38 41.96 -17.94
C PHE A 73 -15.96 42.51 -17.81
N LEU A 74 -15.78 43.33 -16.78
CA LEU A 74 -14.51 43.87 -16.34
C LEU A 74 -13.72 42.73 -15.67
N LEU A 75 -12.49 42.56 -16.13
CA LEU A 75 -11.44 41.79 -15.48
C LEU A 75 -10.96 42.60 -14.24
N LEU A 76 -11.06 42.05 -13.04
CA LEU A 76 -10.40 42.59 -11.85
C LEU A 76 -9.58 41.50 -11.17
N THR A 77 -8.32 41.43 -11.61
CA THR A 77 -7.18 40.94 -10.86
C THR A 77 -7.00 41.75 -9.57
N LEU A 78 -7.00 41.09 -8.41
CA LEU A 78 -6.54 41.69 -7.16
C LEU A 78 -5.20 41.08 -6.75
N TYR A 79 -4.17 41.91 -6.96
CA TYR A 79 -2.85 41.89 -6.37
C TYR A 79 -2.94 41.98 -4.83
N ASN A 80 -2.11 41.23 -4.11
CA ASN A 80 -1.86 41.44 -2.67
C ASN A 80 -0.57 42.27 -2.47
N PRO A 81 -0.57 43.37 -1.70
CA PRO A 81 0.63 44.13 -1.37
C PRO A 81 1.34 43.60 -0.09
N PRO A 82 2.61 43.97 0.13
CA PRO A 82 3.41 43.51 1.27
C PRO A 82 3.23 44.43 2.48
N TRP A 83 3.13 43.85 3.68
CA TRP A 83 3.08 44.64 4.92
C TRP A 83 4.46 44.78 5.58
N ARG A 84 4.76 46.05 5.87
CA ARG A 84 5.97 46.60 6.49
C ARG A 84 6.07 46.28 8.00
N GLN A 85 7.30 46.19 8.49
CA GLN A 85 7.65 46.32 9.92
C GLN A 85 7.45 47.74 10.48
N PRO A 86 7.45 47.87 11.81
CA PRO A 86 8.25 48.90 12.47
C PRO A 86 9.24 48.35 13.54
N LYS A 87 10.39 49.04 13.64
CA LYS A 87 11.47 49.02 14.66
C LYS A 87 10.95 49.66 15.98
N SER A 88 11.42 49.45 17.23
CA SER A 88 12.79 49.60 17.82
C SER A 88 12.82 49.25 19.35
N TYR A 89 13.73 48.35 19.83
CA TYR A 89 14.87 48.48 20.81
C TYR A 89 14.60 48.66 22.36
N PRO A 90 15.56 48.41 23.31
CA PRO A 90 16.19 47.16 23.87
C PRO A 90 16.32 47.18 25.45
N PRO A 91 17.35 46.60 26.15
CA PRO A 91 17.88 45.22 26.28
C PRO A 91 17.88 44.67 27.75
N SER A 92 18.15 43.36 27.97
CA SER A 92 19.21 42.88 28.91
C SER A 92 19.19 41.34 29.18
N HIS A 93 20.41 40.82 29.37
CA HIS A 93 20.83 39.51 29.92
C HIS A 93 20.98 38.27 29.00
N THR A 94 22.12 38.27 28.31
CA THR A 94 23.17 37.22 28.22
C THR A 94 23.01 35.97 29.10
N LEU A 95 23.14 34.77 28.51
CA LEU A 95 24.09 33.71 28.95
C LEU A 95 24.19 32.51 27.97
N ALA A 96 25.39 32.40 27.39
CA ALA A 96 26.21 31.22 27.08
C ALA A 96 25.67 30.03 26.24
N LEU A 97 26.17 30.04 25.00
CA LEU A 97 26.51 28.93 24.10
C LEU A 97 27.04 27.64 24.76
N ARG A 98 26.57 26.48 24.28
CA ARG A 98 27.43 25.32 23.99
C ARG A 98 27.04 24.65 22.67
N ARG A 99 27.96 24.80 21.71
CA ARG A 99 28.09 24.14 20.41
C ARG A 99 28.62 22.72 20.66
N LEU A 100 28.07 21.69 20.04
CA LEU A 100 28.80 20.45 19.78
C LEU A 100 28.40 19.88 18.41
N GLU A 101 29.43 19.74 17.59
CA GLU A 101 29.49 19.28 16.21
C GLU A 101 29.24 17.77 16.15
N LEU A 102 28.61 17.29 15.06
CA LEU A 102 28.62 15.87 14.70
C LEU A 102 29.30 15.67 13.35
N PHE A 103 30.25 14.75 13.41
CA PHE A 103 31.31 14.44 12.47
C PHE A 103 30.81 13.75 11.20
N SER A 104 31.41 14.17 10.09
CA SER A 104 31.50 13.44 8.82
C SER A 104 32.70 12.48 8.90
N ILE A 105 32.51 11.22 8.51
CA ILE A 105 33.63 10.27 8.33
C ILE A 105 33.65 9.83 6.86
N SER A 106 34.74 10.23 6.21
CA SER A 106 35.15 9.88 4.86
C SER A 106 36.10 8.67 4.88
N ASP A 107 35.97 7.87 3.84
CA ASP A 107 36.82 6.77 3.42
C ASP A 107 38.21 7.23 2.92
N ARG A 108 39.21 6.32 2.96
CA ARG A 108 40.52 6.20 2.25
C ARG A 108 41.42 5.30 3.11
N GLY A 109 42.19 4.30 2.67
CA GLY A 109 42.61 3.72 1.39
C GLY A 109 43.73 2.68 1.70
N LYS A 110 43.94 1.67 0.84
CA LYS A 110 44.96 0.58 0.86
C LYS A 110 46.43 1.13 0.78
N PRO A 111 47.57 0.35 0.76
CA PRO A 111 47.77 -1.11 0.57
C PRO A 111 48.96 -1.85 1.28
N SER A 112 49.00 -3.19 1.08
CA SER A 112 50.17 -4.10 0.92
C SER A 112 51.06 -4.53 2.11
N GLY A 113 51.40 -5.84 2.15
CA GLY A 113 52.58 -6.37 2.87
C GLY A 113 52.46 -7.82 3.36
N ARG A 114 53.31 -8.71 2.83
CA ARG A 114 53.40 -10.17 3.09
C ARG A 114 53.80 -10.54 4.52
N GLY A 115 53.39 -11.72 5.00
CA GLY A 115 54.04 -12.38 6.16
C GLY A 115 53.41 -13.74 6.54
N ARG A 116 54.16 -14.82 6.33
CA ARG A 116 53.86 -16.23 6.68
C ARG A 116 53.84 -16.47 8.20
N GLY A 117 53.14 -17.52 8.64
CA GLY A 117 53.40 -18.21 9.92
C GLY A 117 52.13 -18.80 10.56
N THR A 118 51.71 -20.02 10.18
CA THR A 118 51.87 -21.29 10.95
C THR A 118 51.05 -21.43 12.25
N ARG A 119 50.06 -22.34 12.16
CA ARG A 119 49.64 -23.39 13.13
C ARG A 119 49.77 -23.13 14.64
N GLY A 120 48.66 -23.33 15.36
CA GLY A 120 48.69 -23.70 16.78
C GLY A 120 47.30 -23.83 17.40
N ARG A 121 46.86 -25.07 17.63
CA ARG A 121 45.72 -25.44 18.50
C ARG A 121 46.08 -25.17 19.97
N ASP A 122 45.09 -24.75 20.77
CA ASP A 122 44.71 -25.31 22.09
C ASP A 122 43.82 -24.29 22.82
N ARG A 123 42.54 -24.58 23.16
CA ARG A 123 42.05 -25.39 24.28
C ARG A 123 42.70 -25.04 25.62
N GLY A 124 41.92 -24.47 26.54
CA GLY A 124 42.29 -24.47 27.96
C GLY A 124 41.69 -23.36 28.80
N CYS A 125 40.57 -23.67 29.46
CA CYS A 125 39.95 -22.90 30.52
C CYS A 125 40.88 -22.72 31.75
N GLY A 126 40.72 -21.64 32.51
CA GLY A 126 41.22 -21.61 33.90
C GLY A 126 41.32 -20.24 34.58
N ARG A 127 40.32 -19.94 35.43
CA ARG A 127 40.30 -19.18 36.71
C ARG A 127 41.71 -18.79 37.25
N GLY A 128 42.01 -17.65 37.89
CA GLY A 128 41.24 -16.65 38.64
C GLY A 128 42.08 -16.22 39.87
N HIS A 129 42.18 -14.90 40.13
CA HIS A 129 42.73 -14.19 41.33
C HIS A 129 44.25 -14.34 41.64
N GLY A 130 45.04 -13.32 42.01
CA GLY A 130 44.86 -11.88 42.20
C GLY A 130 46.10 -11.21 42.84
N ARG A 131 46.13 -9.86 42.76
CA ARG A 131 46.83 -8.84 43.60
C ARG A 131 48.32 -8.44 43.36
N GLY A 132 48.47 -7.13 43.09
CA GLY A 132 49.56 -6.22 43.47
C GLY A 132 50.53 -5.86 42.32
N GLY A 133 50.77 -4.62 41.91
CA GLY A 133 50.31 -3.28 42.29
C GLY A 133 50.89 -2.22 41.33
N ASN A 134 50.12 -1.16 41.10
CA ASN A 134 50.46 0.19 40.61
C ASN A 134 51.50 0.42 39.48
N THR A 135 51.02 0.87 38.33
CA THR A 135 51.18 2.27 37.86
C THR A 135 50.16 2.56 36.76
N SER A 136 49.80 3.83 36.66
CA SER A 136 48.50 4.33 36.21
C SER A 136 48.52 4.96 34.82
N GLU A 137 47.74 4.44 33.88
CA GLU A 137 47.23 5.20 32.72
C GLU A 137 45.75 4.84 32.48
N LYS A 138 44.89 5.87 32.59
CA LYS A 138 43.43 5.77 32.49
C LYS A 138 43.01 5.59 31.03
N HIS A 139 42.86 4.34 30.57
CA HIS A 139 41.99 4.06 29.44
C HIS A 139 40.53 4.09 29.90
N VAL A 140 39.77 5.05 29.37
CA VAL A 140 38.31 5.08 29.45
C VAL A 140 37.80 3.82 28.73
N ARG A 141 37.43 2.79 29.52
CA ARG A 141 36.67 1.65 29.01
C ARG A 141 35.31 2.17 28.57
N GLU A 142 35.01 2.03 27.29
CA GLU A 142 33.63 2.07 26.80
C GLU A 142 32.78 1.17 27.68
N THR A 143 31.74 1.77 28.24
CA THR A 143 30.74 1.07 29.05
C THR A 143 30.12 0.00 28.18
N SER A 144 30.23 -1.25 28.61
CA SER A 144 29.45 -2.36 28.06
C SER A 144 27.97 -1.95 28.03
N PRO A 145 27.23 -2.25 26.95
CA PRO A 145 25.85 -1.80 26.82
C PRO A 145 25.07 -2.33 28.02
N THR A 146 24.49 -1.40 28.79
CA THR A 146 23.65 -1.68 29.94
C THR A 146 22.58 -2.67 29.50
N ARG A 147 22.67 -3.91 29.97
CA ARG A 147 21.70 -4.98 29.70
C ARG A 147 20.35 -4.45 30.19
N ILE A 148 19.47 -4.08 29.26
CA ILE A 148 18.11 -3.61 29.56
C ILE A 148 17.49 -4.66 30.49
N LYS A 149 17.11 -4.26 31.70
CA LYS A 149 16.48 -5.16 32.67
C LYS A 149 15.14 -5.59 32.07
N GLU A 150 14.97 -6.89 31.83
CA GLU A 150 13.68 -7.47 31.39
C GLU A 150 12.59 -7.04 32.38
N THR A 151 11.45 -6.56 31.85
CA THR A 151 10.27 -6.23 32.64
C THR A 151 9.68 -7.50 33.27
N GLU A 152 8.88 -7.35 34.33
CA GLU A 152 8.24 -8.50 34.99
C GLU A 152 7.31 -9.25 34.02
N GLU A 153 6.57 -8.51 33.18
CA GLU A 153 5.74 -9.07 32.11
C GLU A 153 6.57 -9.92 31.11
N GLN A 154 7.74 -9.43 30.70
CA GLN A 154 8.64 -10.17 29.80
C GLN A 154 9.16 -11.47 30.43
N ARG A 155 9.43 -11.46 31.75
CA ARG A 155 9.85 -12.67 32.48
C ARG A 155 8.72 -13.69 32.58
N GLN A 156 7.51 -13.24 32.89
CA GLN A 156 6.33 -14.10 32.96
C GLN A 156 6.00 -14.71 31.59
N ALA A 157 6.04 -13.92 30.52
CA ALA A 157 5.86 -14.41 29.16
C ALA A 157 6.93 -15.45 28.78
N ARG A 158 8.20 -15.19 29.12
CA ARG A 158 9.30 -16.15 28.91
C ARG A 158 9.10 -17.46 29.67
N ASN A 159 8.68 -17.40 30.93
CA ASN A 159 8.44 -18.61 31.73
C ASN A 159 7.28 -19.43 31.17
N SER A 160 6.20 -18.76 30.77
CA SER A 160 5.04 -19.39 30.12
C SER A 160 5.43 -20.05 28.81
N TYR A 161 6.21 -19.36 27.97
CA TYR A 161 6.74 -19.91 26.72
C TYR A 161 7.62 -21.14 26.95
N ASN A 162 8.55 -21.08 27.90
CA ASN A 162 9.44 -22.21 28.21
C ASN A 162 8.67 -23.42 28.75
N SER A 163 7.61 -23.17 29.53
CA SER A 163 6.71 -24.24 29.99
C SER A 163 6.02 -24.92 28.81
N TRP A 164 5.45 -24.11 27.90
CA TRP A 164 4.85 -24.60 26.67
C TRP A 164 5.84 -25.38 25.79
N LYS A 165 7.06 -24.88 25.58
CA LYS A 165 8.08 -25.57 24.75
C LYS A 165 8.50 -26.92 25.34
N ARG A 166 8.49 -27.08 26.67
CA ARG A 166 8.73 -28.39 27.32
C ARG A 166 7.59 -29.39 27.05
N LEU A 167 6.35 -28.92 26.98
CA LEU A 167 5.19 -29.74 26.61
C LEU A 167 5.22 -30.08 25.12
N PHE A 168 5.59 -29.12 24.27
CA PHE A 168 5.75 -29.28 22.83
C PHE A 168 6.69 -30.43 22.45
N ALA A 169 7.78 -30.62 23.20
CA ALA A 169 8.75 -31.70 22.98
C ALA A 169 8.24 -33.11 23.34
N ARG A 170 7.05 -33.27 23.95
CA ARG A 170 6.50 -34.58 24.36
C ARG A 170 5.73 -35.26 23.22
N LEU A 171 5.72 -36.60 23.24
CA LEU A 171 5.04 -37.45 22.24
C LEU A 171 3.51 -37.30 22.23
N VAL A 172 2.92 -37.63 21.09
CA VAL A 172 1.63 -37.13 20.54
C VAL A 172 0.37 -37.85 21.06
N ASP A 173 0.51 -38.88 21.89
CA ASP A 173 -0.56 -39.88 22.09
C ASP A 173 -1.64 -39.52 23.12
N ASN A 174 -1.55 -38.37 23.81
CA ASN A 174 -2.50 -38.02 24.86
C ASN A 174 -3.34 -36.77 24.51
N SER A 175 -4.67 -36.91 24.50
CA SER A 175 -5.63 -35.82 24.22
C SER A 175 -5.53 -34.65 25.20
N SER A 176 -5.13 -34.90 26.45
CA SER A 176 -4.87 -33.89 27.48
C SER A 176 -3.60 -33.08 27.21
N ILE A 177 -2.54 -33.72 26.70
CA ILE A 177 -1.30 -33.04 26.30
C ILE A 177 -1.58 -32.10 25.13
N ARG A 178 -2.38 -32.55 24.14
CA ARG A 178 -2.80 -31.71 23.01
C ARG A 178 -3.61 -30.49 23.47
N ARG A 179 -4.45 -30.65 24.50
CA ARG A 179 -5.22 -29.54 25.09
C ARG A 179 -4.31 -28.48 25.69
N GLN A 180 -3.40 -28.89 26.58
CA GLN A 180 -2.43 -27.98 27.19
C GLN A 180 -1.52 -27.32 26.16
N LEU A 181 -1.19 -28.03 25.07
CA LEU A 181 -0.37 -27.50 23.99
C LEU A 181 -1.07 -26.34 23.28
N TRP A 182 -2.30 -26.53 22.81
CA TRP A 182 -3.01 -25.52 22.03
C TRP A 182 -3.55 -24.38 22.90
N GLU A 183 -3.99 -24.66 24.12
CA GLU A 183 -4.32 -23.62 25.11
C GLU A 183 -3.09 -22.76 25.43
N GLY A 184 -1.92 -23.38 25.61
CA GLY A 184 -0.66 -22.67 25.82
C GLY A 184 -0.23 -21.85 24.60
N ALA A 185 -0.40 -22.38 23.38
CA ALA A 185 -0.11 -21.66 22.14
C ALA A 185 -0.97 -20.40 22.00
N PHE A 186 -2.28 -20.52 22.23
CA PHE A 186 -3.20 -19.38 22.21
C PHE A 186 -2.88 -18.37 23.32
N SER A 187 -2.58 -18.85 24.54
CA SER A 187 -2.18 -18.01 25.67
C SER A 187 -0.90 -17.18 25.40
N ILE A 188 0.09 -17.76 24.71
CA ILE A 188 1.29 -17.03 24.27
C ILE A 188 0.92 -15.84 23.37
N LEU A 189 -0.09 -16.02 22.51
CA LEU A 189 -0.54 -14.98 21.60
C LEU A 189 -1.32 -13.88 22.33
N GLU A 190 -2.10 -14.22 23.35
CA GLU A 190 -2.82 -13.25 24.19
C GLU A 190 -1.88 -12.47 25.13
N ALA A 191 -0.81 -13.10 25.63
CA ALA A 191 0.11 -12.53 26.64
C ALA A 191 0.88 -11.25 26.22
N GLY A 192 0.76 -10.78 24.98
CA GLY A 192 1.25 -9.45 24.60
C GLY A 192 2.69 -9.38 24.07
N ASP A 193 3.56 -10.33 24.40
CA ASP A 193 4.98 -10.25 24.09
C ASP A 193 5.28 -10.54 22.61
N ARG A 194 5.92 -9.57 21.92
CA ARG A 194 6.18 -9.63 20.48
C ARG A 194 7.21 -10.70 20.10
N ASP A 195 8.23 -10.95 20.91
CA ASP A 195 9.27 -11.94 20.62
C ASP A 195 8.65 -13.35 20.60
N TRP A 196 7.85 -13.69 21.62
CA TRP A 196 7.25 -15.02 21.74
C TRP A 196 6.12 -15.27 20.74
N ARG A 197 5.33 -14.23 20.42
CA ARG A 197 4.34 -14.28 19.32
C ARG A 197 4.97 -14.65 17.98
N GLN A 198 6.17 -14.13 17.71
CA GLN A 198 6.88 -14.44 16.47
C GLN A 198 7.60 -15.79 16.52
N ARG A 199 8.05 -16.22 17.70
CA ARG A 199 8.73 -17.51 17.86
C ARG A 199 7.78 -18.70 17.72
N LEU A 200 6.54 -18.58 18.18
CA LEU A 200 5.54 -19.65 18.12
C LEU A 200 5.37 -20.28 16.73
N PRO A 201 5.05 -19.54 15.65
CA PRO A 201 4.90 -20.13 14.31
C PRO A 201 6.22 -20.65 13.71
N GLN A 202 7.37 -20.13 14.15
CA GLN A 202 8.68 -20.67 13.76
C GLN A 202 8.88 -22.06 14.35
N ASP A 203 8.63 -22.20 15.65
CA ASP A 203 8.77 -23.47 16.37
C ASP A 203 7.75 -24.52 15.89
N LEU A 204 6.55 -24.11 15.45
CA LEU A 204 5.59 -25.03 14.82
C LEU A 204 6.04 -25.59 13.46
N ASN A 205 7.00 -24.92 12.79
CA ASN A 205 7.56 -25.31 11.50
C ASN A 205 9.03 -25.73 11.59
N GLU A 206 9.56 -25.95 12.79
CA GLU A 206 10.96 -26.31 13.00
C GLU A 206 11.30 -27.63 12.27
N ASP A 207 12.54 -27.75 11.78
CA ASP A 207 12.98 -28.85 10.89
C ASP A 207 12.88 -30.25 11.54
N ASP A 208 12.72 -30.31 12.86
CA ASP A 208 12.51 -31.56 13.61
C ASP A 208 11.13 -32.20 13.39
N GLY A 209 10.23 -31.49 12.68
CA GLY A 209 8.89 -31.93 12.33
C GLY A 209 7.97 -32.20 13.53
N ILE A 210 8.34 -31.78 14.75
CA ILE A 210 7.51 -31.98 15.94
C ILE A 210 6.19 -31.21 15.81
N GLY A 211 6.27 -29.95 15.39
CA GLY A 211 5.07 -29.11 15.22
C GLY A 211 4.12 -29.63 14.14
N HIS A 212 4.66 -30.07 13.01
CA HIS A 212 3.87 -30.71 11.95
C HIS A 212 3.17 -31.98 12.45
N ARG A 213 3.82 -32.80 13.27
CA ARG A 213 3.20 -33.99 13.87
C ARG A 213 2.04 -33.64 14.80
N HIS A 214 2.17 -32.60 15.65
CA HIS A 214 1.07 -32.15 16.51
C HIS A 214 -0.13 -31.63 15.70
N ILE A 215 0.14 -30.85 14.64
CA ILE A 215 -0.91 -30.37 13.73
C ILE A 215 -1.59 -31.55 13.04
N LEU A 216 -0.83 -32.45 12.40
CA LEU A 216 -1.37 -33.59 11.70
C LEU A 216 -2.18 -34.51 12.60
N ALA A 217 -1.71 -34.78 13.82
CA ALA A 217 -2.41 -35.63 14.78
C ALA A 217 -3.74 -35.05 15.25
N LEU A 218 -3.85 -33.72 15.38
CA LEU A 218 -5.13 -33.06 15.64
C LEU A 218 -6.04 -33.15 14.40
N LEU A 219 -5.50 -32.85 13.22
CA LEU A 219 -6.28 -32.86 11.98
C LEU A 219 -6.80 -34.27 11.63
N SER A 220 -6.06 -35.32 11.98
CA SER A 220 -6.43 -36.73 11.75
C SER A 220 -7.11 -37.41 12.95
N ALA A 221 -7.40 -36.69 14.04
CA ALA A 221 -8.03 -37.28 15.22
C ALA A 221 -9.44 -37.80 14.89
N ASN A 222 -9.69 -39.08 15.22
CA ASN A 222 -11.01 -39.68 15.13
C ASN A 222 -11.80 -39.41 16.41
N ILE A 223 -13.08 -39.09 16.25
CA ILE A 223 -13.99 -38.81 17.35
C ILE A 223 -14.58 -40.13 17.86
N SER A 224 -14.30 -40.51 19.10
CA SER A 224 -15.08 -41.53 19.82
C SER A 224 -16.11 -40.84 20.73
N GLY A 225 -17.28 -41.45 20.93
CA GLY A 225 -18.50 -40.79 21.44
C GLY A 225 -18.43 -40.05 22.79
N THR A 226 -17.36 -40.21 23.57
CA THR A 226 -17.13 -39.50 24.85
C THR A 226 -16.06 -38.39 24.79
N ASP A 227 -15.37 -38.18 23.66
CA ASP A 227 -14.24 -37.24 23.54
C ASP A 227 -14.57 -35.97 22.70
N ASN A 228 -15.85 -35.73 22.40
CA ASN A 228 -16.31 -34.57 21.61
C ASN A 228 -15.85 -33.23 22.20
N GLU A 229 -15.98 -33.04 23.50
CA GLU A 229 -15.63 -31.77 24.17
C GLU A 229 -14.12 -31.51 24.12
N THR A 230 -13.30 -32.53 24.32
CA THR A 230 -11.84 -32.42 24.19
C THR A 230 -11.43 -32.10 22.76
N PHE A 231 -12.04 -32.76 21.78
CA PHE A 231 -11.77 -32.50 20.37
C PHE A 231 -12.15 -31.07 19.99
N ILE A 232 -13.34 -30.59 20.38
CA ILE A 232 -13.80 -29.22 20.13
C ILE A 232 -12.86 -28.21 20.78
N SER A 233 -12.47 -28.41 22.04
CA SER A 233 -11.54 -27.50 22.73
C SER A 233 -10.18 -27.44 22.03
N ASN A 234 -9.61 -28.60 21.69
CA ASN A 234 -8.32 -28.66 20.98
C ASN A 234 -8.39 -27.99 19.60
N ALA A 235 -9.44 -28.30 18.84
CA ALA A 235 -9.67 -27.73 17.52
C ALA A 235 -9.90 -26.22 17.58
N ARG A 236 -10.70 -25.74 18.54
CA ARG A 236 -10.92 -24.32 18.80
C ARG A 236 -9.62 -23.60 19.07
N ASN A 237 -8.82 -24.06 20.04
CA ASN A 237 -7.57 -23.40 20.41
C ASN A 237 -6.55 -23.41 19.26
N PHE A 238 -6.49 -24.49 18.48
CA PHE A 238 -5.70 -24.53 17.24
C PHE A 238 -6.16 -23.48 16.23
N LEU A 239 -7.47 -23.45 15.92
CA LEU A 239 -8.03 -22.48 14.98
C LEU A 239 -7.83 -21.04 15.45
N LEU A 240 -8.07 -20.75 16.74
CA LEU A 240 -7.80 -19.43 17.33
C LEU A 240 -6.32 -19.07 17.24
N THR A 241 -5.42 -20.03 17.37
CA THR A 241 -3.97 -19.82 17.20
C THR A 241 -3.64 -19.42 15.75
N ILE A 242 -4.04 -20.21 14.75
CA ILE A 242 -3.67 -19.97 13.34
C ILE A 242 -4.43 -18.80 12.70
N THR A 243 -5.53 -18.35 13.32
CA THR A 243 -6.32 -17.18 12.88
C THR A 243 -6.05 -15.93 13.70
N HIS A 244 -5.12 -16.00 14.66
CA HIS A 244 -4.84 -14.87 15.53
C HIS A 244 -4.24 -13.69 14.74
N PRO A 245 -4.71 -12.44 14.96
CA PRO A 245 -4.23 -11.27 14.21
C PRO A 245 -2.71 -11.01 14.34
N SER A 246 -2.09 -11.35 15.48
CA SER A 246 -0.65 -11.17 15.67
C SER A 246 0.21 -12.11 14.82
N ILE A 247 -0.38 -13.18 14.27
CA ILE A 247 0.28 -14.09 13.33
C ILE A 247 -0.11 -13.71 11.90
N LEU A 248 -1.41 -13.57 11.60
CA LEU A 248 -1.90 -13.27 10.24
C LEU A 248 -1.44 -11.91 9.69
N CYS A 249 -1.20 -10.92 10.56
CA CYS A 249 -0.79 -9.58 10.17
C CYS A 249 0.71 -9.32 10.40
N CYS A 250 1.52 -10.36 10.66
CA CYS A 250 2.94 -10.20 10.97
C CYS A 250 3.84 -10.67 9.81
N LEU A 251 4.39 -9.70 9.08
CA LEU A 251 5.30 -9.94 7.96
C LEU A 251 6.56 -10.76 8.34
N ALA A 252 7.02 -10.67 9.59
CA ALA A 252 8.22 -11.38 10.04
C ALA A 252 8.04 -12.91 10.11
N VAL A 253 6.79 -13.40 10.13
CA VAL A 253 6.47 -14.82 10.22
C VAL A 253 5.61 -15.31 9.07
N ASP A 254 5.26 -14.47 8.11
CA ASP A 254 4.26 -14.80 7.07
C ASP A 254 4.61 -16.05 6.27
N THR A 255 5.90 -16.28 5.96
CA THR A 255 6.37 -17.54 5.34
C THR A 255 6.09 -18.77 6.20
N HIS A 256 6.27 -18.67 7.52
CA HIS A 256 5.93 -19.76 8.44
C HIS A 256 4.42 -19.97 8.53
N VAL A 257 3.63 -18.89 8.47
CA VAL A 257 2.17 -18.98 8.44
C VAL A 257 1.69 -19.66 7.17
N GLU A 258 2.27 -19.32 6.02
CA GLU A 258 1.99 -19.97 4.74
C GLU A 258 2.26 -21.49 4.81
N LEU A 259 3.39 -21.91 5.39
CA LEU A 259 3.68 -23.34 5.61
C LEU A 259 2.65 -24.03 6.51
N ILE A 260 2.18 -23.35 7.57
CA ILE A 260 1.12 -23.87 8.45
C ILE A 260 -0.19 -24.02 7.67
N TYR A 261 -0.56 -23.06 6.84
CA TYR A 261 -1.78 -23.13 6.02
C TYR A 261 -1.69 -24.18 4.92
N ASN A 262 -0.51 -24.39 4.32
CA ASN A 262 -0.27 -25.47 3.37
C ASN A 262 -0.42 -26.85 4.05
N LEU A 263 0.09 -26.99 5.28
CA LEU A 263 -0.12 -28.19 6.09
C LEU A 263 -1.58 -28.33 6.55
N PHE A 264 -2.26 -27.25 6.89
CA PHE A 264 -3.67 -27.29 7.28
C PHE A 264 -4.56 -27.72 6.10
N GLY A 265 -4.37 -27.12 4.93
CA GLY A 265 -5.11 -27.40 3.70
C GLY A 265 -4.85 -28.81 3.16
N GLY A 266 -3.60 -29.24 3.12
CA GLY A 266 -3.20 -30.43 2.38
C GLY A 266 -3.45 -30.27 0.87
N VAL A 267 -3.42 -31.37 0.12
CA VAL A 267 -3.58 -31.35 -1.34
C VAL A 267 -4.97 -30.82 -1.71
N GLY A 268 -5.02 -29.67 -2.39
CA GLY A 268 -6.26 -29.04 -2.84
C GLY A 268 -7.23 -28.69 -1.70
N GLY A 269 -6.77 -28.55 -0.45
CA GLY A 269 -7.64 -28.20 0.69
C GLY A 269 -8.41 -29.37 1.31
N LYS A 270 -8.27 -30.61 0.79
CA LYS A 270 -9.04 -31.78 1.26
C LYS A 270 -8.88 -32.08 2.75
N ARG A 271 -7.70 -31.84 3.32
CA ARG A 271 -7.43 -32.09 4.75
C ARG A 271 -8.20 -31.11 5.62
N ALA A 272 -8.15 -29.83 5.30
CA ALA A 272 -8.89 -28.79 6.01
C ALA A 272 -10.39 -29.04 5.92
N VAL A 273 -10.92 -29.37 4.74
CA VAL A 273 -12.35 -29.68 4.55
C VAL A 273 -12.78 -30.85 5.45
N SER A 274 -12.04 -31.95 5.42
CA SER A 274 -12.34 -33.14 6.24
C SER A 274 -12.34 -32.82 7.74
N PHE A 275 -11.35 -32.06 8.21
CA PHE A 275 -11.25 -31.63 9.61
C PHE A 275 -12.38 -30.69 10.02
N LEU A 276 -12.66 -29.65 9.22
CA LEU A 276 -13.69 -28.66 9.53
C LEU A 276 -15.09 -29.30 9.54
N ARG A 277 -15.38 -30.24 8.65
CA ARG A 277 -16.66 -30.99 8.69
C ARG A 277 -16.81 -31.83 9.94
N ARG A 278 -15.76 -32.55 10.36
CA ARG A 278 -15.77 -33.30 11.63
C ARG A 278 -16.04 -32.37 12.82
N LEU A 279 -15.42 -31.19 12.82
CA LEU A 279 -15.63 -30.18 13.87
C LEU A 279 -17.07 -29.65 13.90
N ILE A 280 -17.66 -29.35 12.74
CA ILE A 280 -19.08 -28.96 12.66
C ILE A 280 -19.98 -30.05 13.24
N GLY A 281 -19.75 -31.31 12.84
CA GLY A 281 -20.50 -32.44 13.37
C GLY A 281 -20.39 -32.58 14.89
N ALA A 282 -19.20 -32.39 15.44
CA ALA A 282 -18.96 -32.42 16.88
C ALA A 282 -19.68 -31.28 17.62
N ILE A 283 -19.62 -30.04 17.08
CA ILE A 283 -20.30 -28.87 17.65
C ILE A 283 -21.82 -29.08 17.66
N LEU A 284 -22.40 -29.55 16.56
CA LEU A 284 -23.83 -29.82 16.46
C LEU A 284 -24.26 -30.94 17.42
N ALA A 285 -23.48 -32.02 17.52
CA ALA A 285 -23.75 -33.10 18.47
C ALA A 285 -23.69 -32.63 19.93
N ALA A 286 -22.73 -31.77 20.28
CA ALA A 286 -22.62 -31.19 21.62
C ALA A 286 -23.77 -30.22 21.94
N SER A 287 -24.28 -29.50 20.94
CA SER A 287 -25.44 -28.61 21.11
C SER A 287 -26.73 -29.38 21.40
N ALA A 288 -26.89 -30.58 20.82
CA ALA A 288 -28.06 -31.44 21.02
C ALA A 288 -28.12 -32.08 22.42
N THR A 289 -26.98 -32.25 23.11
CA THR A 289 -26.91 -32.90 24.43
C THR A 289 -27.04 -31.93 25.61
N GLY A 290 -27.26 -30.63 25.37
CA GLY A 290 -27.58 -29.65 26.41
C GLY A 290 -26.39 -29.24 27.32
N ALA A 291 -25.15 -29.45 26.89
CA ALA A 291 -23.97 -29.11 27.68
C ALA A 291 -23.75 -27.58 27.81
N THR A 292 -24.14 -27.03 28.97
CA THR A 292 -23.76 -25.75 29.64
C THR A 292 -23.62 -24.45 28.83
N ARG A 293 -24.17 -23.34 29.36
CA ARG A 293 -24.14 -21.95 28.80
C ARG A 293 -22.77 -21.39 28.38
N ASN A 294 -21.64 -21.91 28.88
CA ASN A 294 -20.31 -21.48 28.43
C ASN A 294 -19.95 -22.03 27.03
N SER A 295 -20.70 -23.02 26.52
CA SER A 295 -20.47 -23.64 25.21
C SER A 295 -20.90 -22.78 24.02
N THR A 296 -21.89 -21.89 24.15
CA THR A 296 -22.42 -21.14 22.99
C THR A 296 -21.46 -20.06 22.50
N GLU A 297 -20.85 -19.27 23.39
CA GLU A 297 -19.85 -18.27 22.98
C GLU A 297 -18.58 -18.92 22.47
N ASP A 298 -18.15 -20.02 23.08
CA ASP A 298 -17.04 -20.85 22.59
C ASP A 298 -17.33 -21.44 21.20
N ALA A 299 -18.56 -21.88 20.94
CA ALA A 299 -19.00 -22.35 19.62
C ALA A 299 -18.97 -21.22 18.58
N LYS A 300 -19.50 -20.03 18.92
CA LYS A 300 -19.43 -18.84 18.05
C LYS A 300 -17.99 -18.43 17.73
N ALA A 301 -17.12 -18.40 18.73
CA ALA A 301 -15.70 -18.11 18.55
C ALA A 301 -15.02 -19.16 17.64
N THR A 302 -15.38 -20.43 17.81
CA THR A 302 -14.89 -21.53 16.96
C THR A 302 -15.35 -21.36 15.52
N LEU A 303 -16.64 -21.12 15.28
CA LEU A 303 -17.21 -20.91 13.94
C LEU A 303 -16.62 -19.68 13.25
N LEU A 304 -16.37 -18.60 14.00
CA LEU A 304 -15.64 -17.43 13.47
C LEU A 304 -14.21 -17.78 13.08
N ALA A 305 -13.47 -18.49 13.94
CA ALA A 305 -12.12 -18.95 13.62
C ALA A 305 -12.12 -19.90 12.41
N MET A 306 -13.13 -20.75 12.25
CA MET A 306 -13.29 -21.60 11.06
C MET A 306 -13.50 -20.77 9.79
N ALA A 307 -14.39 -19.78 9.82
CA ALA A 307 -14.64 -18.91 8.67
C ALA A 307 -13.39 -18.10 8.28
N VAL A 308 -12.64 -17.61 9.27
CA VAL A 308 -11.36 -16.90 9.02
C VAL A 308 -10.30 -17.86 8.47
N ALA A 309 -10.14 -19.05 9.05
CA ALA A 309 -9.16 -20.03 8.58
C ALA A 309 -9.45 -20.51 7.15
N LEU A 310 -10.73 -20.72 6.81
CA LEU A 310 -11.13 -21.11 5.45
C LEU A 310 -10.79 -20.02 4.43
N PHE A 311 -11.10 -18.77 4.75
CA PHE A 311 -10.74 -17.66 3.89
C PHE A 311 -9.22 -17.50 3.74
N GLU A 312 -8.46 -17.59 4.83
CA GLU A 312 -7.00 -17.47 4.78
C GLU A 312 -6.35 -18.63 4.01
N LEU A 313 -6.94 -19.83 4.07
CA LEU A 313 -6.51 -20.95 3.23
C LEU A 313 -6.71 -20.64 1.74
N LEU A 314 -7.89 -20.16 1.35
CA LEU A 314 -8.18 -19.77 -0.05
C LEU A 314 -7.28 -18.64 -0.51
N ARG A 315 -7.12 -17.59 0.30
CA ARG A 315 -6.25 -16.44 0.01
C ARG A 315 -4.80 -16.85 -0.27
N ARG A 316 -4.30 -17.90 0.40
CA ARG A 316 -2.89 -18.33 0.33
C ARG A 316 -2.65 -19.43 -0.68
N GLU A 317 -3.59 -20.36 -0.87
CA GLU A 317 -3.45 -21.49 -1.78
C GLU A 317 -4.51 -21.43 -2.89
N TYR A 318 -4.08 -20.95 -4.06
CA TYR A 318 -4.95 -20.78 -5.22
C TYR A 318 -5.65 -22.08 -5.65
N ARG A 319 -4.99 -23.25 -5.54
CA ARG A 319 -5.58 -24.54 -5.97
C ARG A 319 -6.83 -24.94 -5.17
N VAL A 320 -7.02 -24.39 -3.97
CA VAL A 320 -8.20 -24.69 -3.13
C VAL A 320 -9.49 -24.12 -3.73
N HIS A 321 -9.41 -23.09 -4.57
CA HIS A 321 -10.57 -22.48 -5.22
C HIS A 321 -11.35 -23.46 -6.09
N PHE A 322 -10.67 -24.49 -6.61
CA PHE A 322 -11.25 -25.51 -7.50
C PHE A 322 -11.68 -26.78 -6.77
N ASN A 323 -11.77 -26.74 -5.45
CA ASN A 323 -12.29 -27.85 -4.67
C ASN A 323 -13.81 -27.72 -4.51
N ASP A 324 -14.56 -28.60 -5.17
CA ASP A 324 -16.03 -28.64 -5.19
C ASP A 324 -16.67 -28.83 -3.80
N GLU A 325 -15.89 -29.28 -2.83
CA GLU A 325 -16.35 -29.50 -1.45
C GLU A 325 -16.43 -28.20 -0.63
N ILE A 326 -15.74 -27.14 -1.05
CA ILE A 326 -15.63 -25.87 -0.32
C ILE A 326 -16.98 -25.13 -0.25
N PRO A 327 -17.76 -24.95 -1.35
CA PRO A 327 -19.08 -24.32 -1.26
C PRO A 327 -20.00 -25.01 -0.26
N SER A 328 -20.05 -26.35 -0.27
CA SER A 328 -20.82 -27.13 0.70
C SER A 328 -20.35 -26.92 2.14
N LEU A 329 -19.04 -26.76 2.36
CA LEU A 329 -18.49 -26.46 3.67
C LEU A 329 -18.90 -25.05 4.15
N VAL A 330 -18.88 -24.05 3.27
CA VAL A 330 -19.34 -22.69 3.58
C VAL A 330 -20.79 -22.70 4.04
N GLU A 331 -21.67 -23.42 3.34
CA GLU A 331 -23.07 -23.60 3.75
C GLU A 331 -23.18 -24.34 5.09
N SER A 332 -22.37 -25.38 5.31
CA SER A 332 -22.36 -26.10 6.58
C SER A 332 -21.98 -25.22 7.78
N ILE A 333 -21.00 -24.32 7.61
CA ILE A 333 -20.61 -23.35 8.65
C ILE A 333 -21.75 -22.35 8.89
N GLN A 334 -22.40 -21.87 7.83
CA GLN A 334 -23.55 -20.98 7.96
C GLN A 334 -24.71 -21.65 8.70
N THR A 335 -25.10 -22.87 8.32
CA THR A 335 -26.17 -23.62 9.01
C THR A 335 -25.85 -23.83 10.49
N ALA A 336 -24.62 -24.23 10.82
CA ALA A 336 -24.20 -24.39 12.22
C ALA A 336 -24.24 -23.07 13.02
N THR A 337 -23.93 -21.96 12.37
CA THR A 337 -24.03 -20.61 12.94
C THR A 337 -25.49 -20.21 13.20
N GLU A 338 -26.40 -20.56 12.28
CA GLU A 338 -27.83 -20.28 12.41
C GLU A 338 -28.51 -21.11 13.50
N VAL A 339 -28.09 -22.36 13.68
CA VAL A 339 -28.57 -23.22 14.78
C VAL A 339 -28.09 -22.71 16.15
N SER A 340 -26.93 -22.05 16.21
CA SER A 340 -26.34 -21.50 17.44
C SER A 340 -26.85 -20.09 17.80
N LYS A 341 -27.99 -19.66 17.24
CA LYS A 341 -28.57 -18.33 17.48
C LYS A 341 -29.16 -18.22 18.89
N ASP A 342 -28.41 -17.58 19.78
CA ASP A 342 -28.97 -16.87 20.95
C ASP A 342 -29.13 -15.38 20.61
N ASP A 343 -30.25 -14.77 21.00
CA ASP A 343 -30.64 -13.35 20.76
C ASP A 343 -29.61 -12.29 21.23
N VAL A 344 -28.50 -12.69 21.86
CA VAL A 344 -27.68 -11.84 22.73
C VAL A 344 -26.41 -11.27 22.05
N SER A 345 -25.90 -11.85 20.95
CA SER A 345 -24.63 -11.38 20.32
C SER A 345 -24.71 -11.21 18.79
N SER A 346 -25.23 -10.04 18.37
CA SER A 346 -25.33 -9.64 16.96
C SER A 346 -23.96 -9.42 16.29
N ASP A 347 -22.88 -9.18 17.04
CA ASP A 347 -21.56 -8.84 16.50
C ASP A 347 -20.87 -10.07 15.88
N SER A 348 -20.62 -11.12 16.67
CA SER A 348 -19.93 -12.34 16.21
C SER A 348 -20.63 -12.97 15.01
N LEU A 349 -21.97 -12.99 15.01
CA LEU A 349 -22.77 -13.47 13.88
C LEU A 349 -22.53 -12.63 12.61
N ALA A 350 -22.55 -11.30 12.71
CA ALA A 350 -22.28 -10.43 11.57
C ALA A 350 -20.85 -10.63 11.03
N ARG A 351 -19.86 -10.85 11.91
CA ARG A 351 -18.47 -11.12 11.52
C ARG A 351 -18.33 -12.45 10.77
N ILE A 352 -19.01 -13.51 11.24
CA ILE A 352 -19.04 -14.81 10.56
C ILE A 352 -19.65 -14.66 9.17
N PHE A 353 -20.86 -14.09 9.07
CA PHE A 353 -21.55 -13.95 7.78
C PHE A 353 -20.77 -13.07 6.79
N ASN A 354 -20.19 -11.96 7.26
CA ASN A 354 -19.32 -11.14 6.40
C ASN A 354 -18.15 -11.96 5.85
N LYS A 355 -17.53 -12.79 6.69
CA LYS A 355 -16.38 -13.60 6.26
C LYS A 355 -16.77 -14.74 5.31
N LEU A 356 -17.93 -15.36 5.51
CA LEU A 356 -18.47 -16.37 4.58
C LEU A 356 -18.86 -15.72 3.24
N ASN A 357 -19.42 -14.50 3.26
CA ASN A 357 -19.72 -13.75 2.04
C ASN A 357 -18.45 -13.37 1.28
N ASP A 358 -17.39 -12.90 1.97
CA ASP A 358 -16.07 -12.68 1.36
C ASP A 358 -15.56 -13.97 0.69
N THR A 359 -15.78 -15.13 1.32
CA THR A 359 -15.37 -16.44 0.79
C THR A 359 -16.16 -16.82 -0.47
N ARG A 360 -17.49 -16.62 -0.48
CA ARG A 360 -18.34 -16.86 -1.66
C ARG A 360 -17.95 -15.95 -2.83
N ALA A 361 -17.70 -14.68 -2.56
CA ALA A 361 -17.30 -13.70 -3.56
C ALA A 361 -15.98 -14.09 -4.24
N LEU A 362 -15.01 -14.59 -3.46
CA LEU A 362 -13.73 -15.09 -3.95
C LEU A 362 -13.90 -16.32 -4.86
N LEU A 363 -14.71 -17.31 -4.43
CA LEU A 363 -14.99 -18.52 -5.21
C LEU A 363 -15.71 -18.19 -6.52
N ALA A 364 -16.76 -17.37 -6.46
CA ALA A 364 -17.53 -16.95 -7.64
C ALA A 364 -16.65 -16.28 -8.69
N ARG A 365 -15.70 -15.42 -8.27
CA ARG A 365 -14.72 -14.82 -9.17
C ARG A 365 -13.84 -15.87 -9.84
N SER A 366 -13.26 -16.81 -9.07
CA SER A 366 -12.38 -17.84 -9.64
C SER A 366 -13.09 -18.74 -10.65
N GLN A 367 -14.36 -19.07 -10.40
CA GLN A 367 -15.19 -19.86 -11.31
C GLN A 367 -15.55 -19.05 -12.57
N GLY A 368 -15.85 -17.76 -12.43
CA GLY A 368 -16.12 -16.87 -13.57
C GLY A 368 -14.93 -16.72 -14.52
N LEU A 369 -13.71 -16.61 -13.98
CA LEU A 369 -12.49 -16.57 -14.80
C LEU A 369 -12.27 -17.85 -15.61
N LEU A 370 -12.62 -19.02 -15.06
CA LEU A 370 -12.56 -20.27 -15.82
C LEU A 370 -13.64 -20.37 -16.90
N ALA A 371 -14.85 -19.90 -16.61
CA ALA A 371 -15.93 -19.89 -17.58
C ALA A 371 -15.58 -19.00 -18.78
N ASP A 372 -14.98 -17.85 -18.53
CA ASP A 372 -14.47 -16.95 -19.57
C ASP A 372 -13.39 -17.61 -20.44
N MET A 373 -12.45 -18.36 -19.85
CA MET A 373 -11.40 -19.07 -20.61
C MET A 373 -11.94 -20.19 -21.52
N ASN A 374 -13.12 -20.73 -21.19
CA ASN A 374 -13.75 -21.80 -21.97
C ASN A 374 -14.72 -21.26 -23.04
N MET A 375 -15.01 -19.96 -23.02
CA MET A 375 -15.93 -19.28 -23.92
C MET A 375 -15.16 -18.44 -24.96
N ASP A 376 -14.36 -19.11 -25.80
CA ASP A 376 -13.77 -18.46 -26.98
C ASP A 376 -14.64 -18.67 -28.24
N GLU A 377 -14.92 -17.54 -28.88
CA GLU A 377 -15.18 -17.31 -30.32
C GLU A 377 -16.55 -17.53 -31.01
N SER A 378 -17.71 -17.69 -30.35
CA SER A 378 -18.96 -17.77 -31.15
C SER A 378 -20.21 -16.97 -30.79
N ASN A 379 -20.42 -16.41 -29.59
CA ASN A 379 -21.76 -15.86 -29.27
C ASN A 379 -21.80 -14.56 -28.43
N ALA A 380 -20.75 -13.74 -28.40
CA ALA A 380 -20.72 -12.55 -27.53
C ALA A 380 -21.52 -11.33 -28.05
N ALA A 381 -22.18 -11.40 -29.22
CA ALA A 381 -22.78 -10.23 -29.86
C ALA A 381 -24.25 -9.94 -29.46
N ASP A 382 -25.00 -10.89 -28.89
CA ASP A 382 -26.48 -10.80 -28.93
C ASP A 382 -27.21 -10.51 -27.61
N GLU A 383 -26.54 -10.28 -26.47
CA GLU A 383 -27.25 -10.13 -25.17
C GLU A 383 -27.08 -8.82 -24.39
N TYR A 384 -26.43 -7.79 -24.94
CA TYR A 384 -26.35 -6.46 -24.29
C TYR A 384 -27.33 -5.43 -24.85
N ASN A 385 -28.58 -5.83 -25.09
CA ASN A 385 -29.68 -4.91 -25.40
C ASN A 385 -30.63 -4.79 -24.21
N ASN A 386 -30.23 -4.01 -23.19
CA ASN A 386 -31.21 -3.30 -22.37
C ASN A 386 -30.63 -2.03 -21.72
N ALA A 387 -31.22 -0.90 -22.10
CA ALA A 387 -31.16 0.43 -21.48
C ALA A 387 -29.91 1.32 -21.72
N SER A 388 -29.66 1.70 -22.98
CA SER A 388 -29.09 3.01 -23.32
C SER A 388 -29.80 3.57 -24.54
N SER A 389 -30.25 4.84 -24.51
CA SER A 389 -30.84 5.52 -25.67
C SER A 389 -29.83 5.80 -26.80
N TYR A 390 -28.56 5.41 -26.61
CA TYR A 390 -27.52 5.38 -27.63
C TYR A 390 -26.69 4.10 -27.44
N PRO A 391 -26.91 3.03 -28.22
CA PRO A 391 -26.00 1.90 -28.24
C PRO A 391 -24.65 2.40 -28.76
N ARG A 392 -23.62 2.33 -27.93
CA ARG A 392 -22.23 2.44 -28.37
C ARG A 392 -21.60 1.07 -28.20
N ASP A 393 -20.88 0.63 -29.20
CA ASP A 393 -20.17 -0.64 -29.17
C ASP A 393 -19.13 -0.62 -28.04
N LEU A 394 -19.33 -1.47 -27.05
CA LEU A 394 -18.42 -1.63 -25.93
C LEU A 394 -17.24 -2.48 -26.42
N ILE A 395 -16.11 -1.84 -26.75
CA ILE A 395 -14.90 -2.59 -27.16
C ILE A 395 -14.23 -3.17 -25.90
N VAL A 396 -14.52 -4.43 -25.62
CA VAL A 396 -13.97 -5.16 -24.47
C VAL A 396 -12.48 -5.46 -24.71
N PRO A 397 -11.62 -5.36 -23.67
CA PRO A 397 -10.23 -5.81 -23.76
C PRO A 397 -10.15 -7.26 -24.26
N SER A 398 -9.36 -7.47 -25.32
CA SER A 398 -9.32 -8.73 -26.07
C SER A 398 -7.89 -9.14 -26.45
N GLY A 399 -6.87 -8.55 -25.82
CA GLY A 399 -5.48 -8.84 -26.13
C GLY A 399 -4.99 -8.16 -27.42
N ARG A 400 -5.60 -7.02 -27.80
CA ARG A 400 -5.23 -6.24 -29.00
C ARG A 400 -3.76 -5.78 -28.99
N PHE A 401 -3.21 -5.63 -27.79
CA PHE A 401 -1.79 -5.43 -27.50
C PHE A 401 -1.43 -6.20 -26.21
N ASP A 402 -0.14 -6.33 -25.92
CA ASP A 402 0.38 -7.16 -24.82
C ASP A 402 -0.27 -6.88 -23.45
N ASN A 403 -0.62 -5.62 -23.17
CA ASN A 403 -1.22 -5.15 -21.92
C ASN A 403 -2.76 -4.98 -21.97
N ASP A 404 -3.43 -5.37 -23.06
CA ASP A 404 -4.90 -5.27 -23.21
C ASP A 404 -5.62 -6.44 -22.53
N LYS A 405 -5.59 -6.49 -21.19
CA LYS A 405 -6.15 -7.60 -20.40
C LYS A 405 -7.57 -7.34 -19.92
N LYS A 406 -8.41 -8.39 -19.92
CA LYS A 406 -9.75 -8.40 -19.31
C LYS A 406 -9.65 -8.30 -17.78
N ASP A 407 -8.83 -9.13 -17.16
CA ASP A 407 -8.54 -9.08 -15.72
C ASP A 407 -7.49 -8.01 -15.41
N ILE A 408 -7.86 -7.01 -14.61
CA ILE A 408 -6.92 -5.94 -14.19
C ILE A 408 -5.75 -6.47 -13.36
N ALA A 409 -5.90 -7.65 -12.74
CA ALA A 409 -4.85 -8.29 -11.95
C ALA A 409 -3.61 -8.65 -12.80
N ASP A 410 -3.80 -8.80 -14.12
CA ASP A 410 -2.75 -9.20 -15.07
C ASP A 410 -2.14 -8.01 -15.83
N ILE A 411 -2.73 -6.81 -15.70
CA ILE A 411 -2.24 -5.59 -16.37
C ILE A 411 -0.92 -5.14 -15.75
N VAL A 412 0.11 -4.92 -16.57
CA VAL A 412 1.36 -4.27 -16.15
C VAL A 412 1.07 -2.79 -15.85
N LEU A 413 1.50 -2.29 -14.69
CA LEU A 413 1.14 -0.94 -14.23
C LEU A 413 1.66 0.17 -15.13
N PHE A 414 2.90 0.06 -15.60
CA PHE A 414 3.50 1.03 -16.51
C PHE A 414 3.20 0.63 -17.94
N PRO A 415 2.79 1.58 -18.82
CA PRO A 415 2.52 1.28 -20.21
C PRO A 415 3.68 0.57 -20.89
N THR A 416 3.36 -0.52 -21.59
CA THR A 416 4.34 -1.27 -22.37
C THR A 416 4.63 -0.54 -23.68
N ARG A 417 5.71 -0.94 -24.37
CA ARG A 417 6.00 -0.43 -25.71
C ARG A 417 4.83 -0.68 -26.67
N ASP A 418 4.27 -1.87 -26.65
CA ASP A 418 3.22 -2.27 -27.59
C ASP A 418 1.89 -1.56 -27.27
N GLU A 419 1.60 -1.27 -26.00
CA GLU A 419 0.49 -0.41 -25.60
C GLU A 419 0.68 1.04 -26.10
N ILE A 420 1.88 1.60 -25.94
CA ILE A 420 2.17 2.99 -26.38
C ILE A 420 2.07 3.10 -27.91
N MET A 421 2.54 2.11 -28.66
CA MET A 421 2.58 2.15 -30.13
C MET A 421 1.30 1.62 -30.80
N SER A 422 0.31 1.22 -30.03
CA SER A 422 -0.95 0.66 -30.53
C SER A 422 -1.95 1.77 -30.91
N ASP A 423 -2.59 1.63 -32.07
CA ASP A 423 -3.70 2.49 -32.51
C ASP A 423 -5.05 2.10 -31.88
N ALA A 424 -5.12 0.98 -31.16
CA ALA A 424 -6.35 0.50 -30.54
C ALA A 424 -6.84 1.45 -29.43
N GLU A 425 -8.14 1.76 -29.43
CA GLU A 425 -8.73 2.60 -28.38
C GLU A 425 -8.70 1.90 -27.01
N GLU A 426 -8.26 2.65 -25.99
CA GLU A 426 -8.27 2.21 -24.60
C GLU A 426 -9.70 1.97 -24.11
N PHE A 427 -9.92 0.86 -23.38
CA PHE A 427 -11.18 0.64 -22.69
C PHE A 427 -11.28 1.58 -21.46
N LEU A 428 -12.11 2.62 -21.58
CA LEU A 428 -12.39 3.58 -20.52
C LEU A 428 -13.82 3.42 -19.98
N PRO A 429 -14.00 2.74 -18.85
CA PRO A 429 -15.32 2.51 -18.28
C PRO A 429 -15.94 3.78 -17.72
N TYR A 430 -17.27 3.84 -17.76
CA TYR A 430 -18.04 4.93 -17.15
C TYR A 430 -18.14 4.76 -15.63
N THR A 431 -18.06 5.88 -14.90
CA THR A 431 -18.33 5.90 -13.45
C THR A 431 -19.81 5.70 -13.12
N ASN A 432 -20.71 5.87 -14.08
CA ASN A 432 -22.13 5.61 -13.89
C ASN A 432 -22.39 4.09 -13.92
N PRO A 433 -22.91 3.48 -12.83
CA PRO A 433 -23.20 2.05 -12.77
C PRO A 433 -24.33 1.61 -13.72
N ASP A 434 -25.07 2.53 -14.34
CA ASP A 434 -26.12 2.16 -15.30
C ASP A 434 -25.59 2.01 -16.73
N GLN A 435 -24.36 2.44 -17.00
CA GLN A 435 -23.75 2.27 -18.32
C GLN A 435 -23.30 0.81 -18.56
N PRO A 436 -23.10 0.38 -19.81
CA PRO A 436 -22.55 -0.95 -20.10
C PRO A 436 -21.13 -1.15 -19.53
N HIS A 437 -20.84 -2.36 -19.08
CA HIS A 437 -19.51 -2.80 -18.62
C HIS A 437 -19.46 -4.34 -18.64
N PHE A 438 -18.29 -4.94 -18.90
CA PHE A 438 -18.15 -6.39 -19.01
C PHE A 438 -18.12 -7.21 -17.69
N PRO A 439 -17.65 -6.73 -16.51
CA PRO A 439 -17.86 -7.44 -15.26
C PRO A 439 -19.29 -7.21 -14.77
N ASP A 440 -20.02 -8.31 -14.56
CA ASP A 440 -21.38 -8.27 -14.03
C ASP A 440 -21.41 -8.07 -12.51
N ASP A 441 -20.39 -8.58 -11.81
CA ASP A 441 -20.27 -8.40 -10.36
C ASP A 441 -20.05 -6.90 -10.02
N PRO A 442 -20.91 -6.28 -9.21
CA PRO A 442 -20.83 -4.84 -8.91
C PRO A 442 -19.53 -4.41 -8.22
N VAL A 443 -18.92 -5.29 -7.43
CA VAL A 443 -17.67 -5.01 -6.71
C VAL A 443 -16.50 -5.05 -7.67
N GLN A 444 -16.39 -6.12 -8.47
CA GLN A 444 -15.36 -6.25 -9.50
C GLN A 444 -15.43 -5.08 -10.47
N ARG A 445 -16.65 -4.77 -10.94
CA ARG A 445 -16.90 -3.64 -11.83
C ARG A 445 -16.42 -2.31 -11.25
N HIS A 446 -16.78 -2.03 -9.99
CA HIS A 446 -16.36 -0.79 -9.33
C HIS A 446 -14.84 -0.69 -9.25
N ILE A 447 -14.17 -1.77 -8.85
CA ILE A 447 -12.70 -1.80 -8.73
C ILE A 447 -12.04 -1.67 -10.11
N ASP A 448 -12.52 -2.40 -11.13
CA ASP A 448 -12.05 -2.29 -12.53
C ASP A 448 -12.18 -0.85 -13.04
N THR A 449 -13.36 -0.24 -12.84
CA THR A 449 -13.63 1.13 -13.27
C THR A 449 -12.63 2.11 -12.67
N PHE A 450 -12.44 2.07 -11.35
CA PHE A 450 -11.50 2.99 -10.69
C PHE A 450 -10.04 2.69 -11.02
N PHE A 451 -9.65 1.43 -11.20
CA PHE A 451 -8.31 1.06 -11.64
C PHE A 451 -7.99 1.64 -13.01
N ARG A 452 -8.83 1.35 -14.03
CA ARG A 452 -8.59 1.78 -15.41
C ARG A 452 -8.61 3.29 -15.56
N LEU A 453 -9.57 3.97 -14.93
CA LEU A 453 -9.62 5.43 -14.93
C LEU A 453 -8.43 6.06 -14.21
N LEU A 454 -7.98 5.48 -13.10
CA LEU A 454 -6.79 5.99 -12.39
C LEU A 454 -5.53 5.79 -13.23
N CYS A 455 -5.36 4.63 -13.87
CA CYS A 455 -4.27 4.39 -14.82
C CYS A 455 -4.30 5.40 -15.97
N HIS A 456 -5.45 5.62 -16.59
CA HIS A 456 -5.59 6.62 -17.66
C HIS A 456 -5.29 8.05 -17.17
N ASN A 457 -5.74 8.42 -15.97
CA ASN A 457 -5.44 9.73 -15.39
C ASN A 457 -3.93 9.92 -15.12
N ILE A 458 -3.19 8.86 -14.81
CA ILE A 458 -1.75 8.91 -14.55
C ILE A 458 -0.96 8.91 -15.86
N PHE A 459 -1.33 8.06 -16.81
CA PHE A 459 -0.51 7.73 -17.97
C PHE A 459 -1.08 8.21 -19.32
N GLY A 460 -2.33 8.66 -19.42
CA GLY A 460 -2.96 9.02 -20.69
C GLY A 460 -2.22 10.13 -21.44
N GLU A 461 -1.93 11.25 -20.77
CA GLU A 461 -1.13 12.33 -21.36
C GLU A 461 0.31 11.90 -21.66
N LEU A 462 0.89 11.07 -20.79
CA LEU A 462 2.23 10.52 -20.96
C LEU A 462 2.34 9.66 -22.22
N LYS A 463 1.37 8.76 -22.44
CA LYS A 463 1.30 7.89 -23.61
C LYS A 463 1.18 8.72 -24.89
N GLY A 464 0.27 9.70 -24.92
CA GLY A 464 0.12 10.59 -26.09
C GLY A 464 1.41 11.34 -26.44
N ALA A 465 2.17 11.80 -25.44
CA ALA A 465 3.47 12.44 -25.67
C ALA A 465 4.53 11.44 -26.18
N LEU A 466 4.59 10.23 -25.60
CA LEU A 466 5.54 9.19 -25.98
C LEU A 466 5.29 8.66 -27.40
N VAL A 467 4.04 8.46 -27.80
CA VAL A 467 3.64 8.05 -29.16
C VAL A 467 4.29 8.97 -30.20
N GLY A 468 4.12 10.29 -30.05
CA GLY A 468 4.66 11.27 -30.99
C GLY A 468 6.19 11.24 -31.07
N VAL A 469 6.87 11.12 -29.91
CA VAL A 469 8.33 11.04 -29.86
C VAL A 469 8.83 9.74 -30.50
N MET A 470 8.19 8.61 -30.20
CA MET A 470 8.61 7.29 -30.70
C MET A 470 8.38 7.17 -32.21
N HIS A 471 7.27 7.68 -32.76
CA HIS A 471 7.08 7.75 -34.22
C HIS A 471 8.10 8.66 -34.89
N THR A 472 8.41 9.82 -34.31
CA THR A 472 9.43 10.73 -34.85
C THR A 472 10.79 10.04 -34.90
N ILE A 473 11.18 9.34 -33.84
CA ILE A 473 12.43 8.56 -33.80
C ILE A 473 12.42 7.41 -34.81
N THR A 474 11.27 6.78 -35.02
CA THR A 474 11.12 5.70 -36.03
C THR A 474 11.36 6.24 -37.44
N GLN A 475 10.84 7.44 -37.74
CA GLN A 475 10.98 8.09 -39.06
C GLN A 475 12.35 8.75 -39.25
N GLU A 476 12.92 9.33 -38.19
CA GLU A 476 14.21 10.01 -38.20
C GLU A 476 15.14 9.43 -37.10
N PRO A 477 15.74 8.25 -37.34
CA PRO A 477 16.66 7.61 -36.39
C PRO A 477 17.86 8.48 -35.99
N THR A 478 18.26 9.41 -36.86
CA THR A 478 19.37 10.35 -36.65
C THR A 478 19.13 11.34 -35.52
N ALA A 479 17.89 11.49 -35.04
CA ALA A 479 17.54 12.38 -33.95
C ALA A 479 17.93 11.84 -32.55
N LEU A 480 18.31 10.56 -32.43
CA LEU A 480 18.68 9.96 -31.15
C LEU A 480 19.99 10.53 -30.60
N CYS A 481 19.89 11.36 -29.56
CA CYS A 481 21.03 11.99 -28.90
C CYS A 481 21.38 11.37 -27.53
N ASN A 482 22.58 10.79 -27.45
CA ASN A 482 23.55 10.89 -26.35
C ASN A 482 23.19 10.47 -24.91
N ALA A 483 22.30 9.49 -24.69
CA ALA A 483 22.29 8.74 -23.43
C ALA A 483 22.86 7.32 -23.64
N LYS A 484 23.87 6.95 -22.86
CA LYS A 484 24.42 5.59 -22.79
C LYS A 484 24.05 4.99 -21.45
N LEU A 485 23.47 3.79 -21.49
CA LEU A 485 23.16 3.05 -20.28
C LEU A 485 24.35 2.17 -19.88
N SER A 486 24.89 2.42 -18.69
CA SER A 486 25.82 1.52 -18.02
C SER A 486 25.11 0.85 -16.85
N LEU A 487 24.77 -0.42 -16.95
CA LEU A 487 24.17 -1.14 -15.82
C LEU A 487 25.22 -1.31 -14.71
N GLY A 488 24.90 -0.85 -13.51
CA GLY A 488 25.89 -0.64 -12.46
C GLY A 488 25.35 -0.96 -11.07
N ASP A 489 26.18 -1.68 -10.32
CA ASP A 489 26.13 -2.03 -8.89
C ASP A 489 24.74 -2.34 -8.29
N MET A 490 24.52 -3.61 -7.96
CA MET A 490 23.37 -4.00 -7.16
C MET A 490 23.61 -3.57 -5.71
N GLN A 491 23.03 -2.45 -5.27
CA GLN A 491 23.06 -2.12 -3.84
C GLN A 491 22.05 -2.98 -3.06
N ALA A 492 22.52 -3.56 -1.95
CA ALA A 492 21.78 -4.42 -1.00
C ALA A 492 20.51 -3.80 -0.36
N ARG A 493 20.04 -2.63 -0.81
CA ARG A 493 18.76 -2.04 -0.36
C ARG A 493 17.85 -1.59 -1.50
N LYS A 494 18.35 -1.46 -2.74
CA LYS A 494 17.66 -0.76 -3.83
C LYS A 494 17.60 -1.55 -5.16
N GLY A 495 17.98 -2.83 -5.16
CA GLY A 495 17.79 -3.73 -6.31
C GLY A 495 18.76 -3.49 -7.48
N LEU A 496 18.35 -3.90 -8.69
CA LEU A 496 19.11 -3.69 -9.92
C LEU A 496 19.11 -2.22 -10.31
N GLN A 497 20.30 -1.62 -10.40
CA GLN A 497 20.48 -0.22 -10.76
C GLN A 497 21.27 -0.07 -12.06
N ALA A 498 21.06 1.06 -12.71
CA ALA A 498 21.74 1.47 -13.92
C ALA A 498 22.30 2.87 -13.74
N GLN A 499 23.57 3.05 -14.06
CA GLN A 499 24.18 4.34 -14.30
C GLN A 499 23.79 4.82 -15.69
N VAL A 500 22.98 5.87 -15.77
CA VAL A 500 22.63 6.51 -17.03
C VAL A 500 23.60 7.65 -17.26
N GLU A 501 24.43 7.53 -18.29
CA GLU A 501 25.37 8.54 -18.73
C GLU A 501 24.71 9.38 -19.83
N PHE A 502 24.74 10.71 -19.73
CA PHE A 502 24.19 11.60 -20.75
C PHE A 502 24.99 12.91 -20.89
N VAL A 503 24.88 13.56 -22.04
CA VAL A 503 25.56 14.85 -22.28
C VAL A 503 24.91 15.98 -21.48
N GLN A 504 25.73 16.75 -20.77
CA GLN A 504 25.28 17.92 -20.03
C GLN A 504 24.66 18.96 -20.97
N PRO A 505 23.54 19.61 -20.58
CA PRO A 505 22.97 20.70 -21.35
C PRO A 505 24.00 21.82 -21.59
N GLY A 506 23.99 22.44 -22.78
CA GLY A 506 24.95 23.46 -23.17
C GLY A 506 25.04 24.64 -22.20
N ALA A 507 23.90 25.02 -21.60
CA ALA A 507 23.81 26.07 -20.58
C ALA A 507 24.58 25.74 -19.29
N VAL A 508 24.80 24.44 -18.99
CA VAL A 508 25.52 23.95 -17.81
C VAL A 508 26.99 23.71 -18.13
N ARG A 509 27.30 23.19 -19.32
CA ARG A 509 28.66 22.87 -19.77
C ARG A 509 29.63 24.05 -19.61
N ARG A 510 29.15 25.27 -19.86
CA ARG A 510 29.94 26.52 -19.80
C ARG A 510 30.07 27.12 -18.39
N LYS A 511 29.44 26.53 -17.38
CA LYS A 511 29.45 27.04 -15.99
C LYS A 511 30.60 26.45 -15.17
N SER A 512 31.03 27.19 -14.14
CA SER A 512 31.97 26.69 -13.12
C SER A 512 31.31 25.61 -12.26
N SER A 513 32.10 24.73 -11.62
CA SER A 513 31.59 23.57 -10.87
C SER A 513 30.54 23.92 -9.82
N ALA A 514 30.75 24.96 -9.00
CA ALA A 514 29.78 25.42 -8.01
C ALA A 514 28.47 25.95 -8.64
N LYS A 515 28.55 26.58 -9.82
CA LYS A 515 27.36 27.03 -10.57
C LYS A 515 26.66 25.89 -11.29
N LYS A 516 27.37 24.80 -11.64
CA LYS A 516 26.78 23.57 -12.17
C LYS A 516 25.99 22.85 -11.09
N GLU A 517 26.58 22.65 -9.93
CA GLU A 517 25.93 22.07 -8.75
C GLU A 517 24.63 22.80 -8.43
N ARG A 518 24.71 24.12 -8.27
CA ARG A 518 23.53 24.96 -8.03
C ARG A 518 22.48 24.85 -9.15
N TRP A 519 22.90 24.78 -10.41
CA TRP A 519 21.96 24.60 -11.53
C TRP A 519 21.31 23.22 -11.55
N TRP A 520 21.95 22.18 -11.04
CA TRP A 520 21.31 20.86 -10.92
C TRP A 520 20.41 20.77 -9.68
N GLU A 521 20.67 21.57 -8.63
CA GLU A 521 19.86 21.60 -7.41
C GLU A 521 18.63 22.53 -7.48
N GLU A 522 18.76 23.71 -8.12
CA GLU A 522 17.68 24.71 -8.19
C GLU A 522 16.42 24.25 -8.96
N PRO A 523 16.53 23.76 -10.21
CA PRO A 523 15.48 22.98 -10.81
C PRO A 523 15.57 21.58 -10.19
N ARG A 524 14.50 21.15 -9.53
CA ARG A 524 14.35 19.83 -8.89
C ARG A 524 14.34 18.65 -9.89
N ARG A 525 15.26 18.67 -10.85
CA ARG A 525 15.45 17.71 -11.93
C ARG A 525 16.17 16.47 -11.40
N PHE A 526 15.76 15.32 -11.89
CA PHE A 526 16.26 14.01 -11.51
C PHE A 526 16.23 13.81 -9.99
N ASN A 527 15.17 14.28 -9.34
CA ASN A 527 14.98 13.97 -7.93
C ASN A 527 14.74 12.47 -7.75
N GLU A 528 15.21 11.92 -6.63
CA GLU A 528 14.95 10.52 -6.29
C GLU A 528 13.45 10.22 -6.32
N GLY A 529 13.08 9.13 -6.98
CA GLY A 529 11.70 8.71 -7.22
C GLY A 529 11.05 9.26 -8.50
N THR A 530 11.71 10.13 -9.26
CA THR A 530 11.15 10.67 -10.52
C THR A 530 11.15 9.62 -11.63
N LEU A 531 10.06 9.54 -12.41
CA LEU A 531 9.94 8.67 -13.57
C LEU A 531 10.74 9.20 -14.78
N LEU A 532 11.42 8.29 -15.46
CA LEU A 532 12.16 8.52 -16.69
C LEU A 532 11.70 7.54 -17.78
N SER A 533 11.80 7.95 -19.03
CA SER A 533 11.66 7.08 -20.19
C SER A 533 12.98 7.03 -20.97
N PHE A 534 13.45 5.82 -21.27
CA PHE A 534 14.61 5.59 -22.13
C PHE A 534 14.15 4.93 -23.42
N ILE A 535 14.41 5.59 -24.55
CA ILE A 535 13.98 5.18 -25.89
C ILE A 535 15.23 4.97 -26.75
N TRP A 536 15.30 3.83 -27.44
CA TRP A 536 16.40 3.53 -28.36
C TRP A 536 15.92 2.81 -29.61
N ILE A 537 16.81 2.57 -30.57
CA ILE A 537 16.52 1.72 -31.73
C ILE A 537 17.35 0.46 -31.64
N ASP A 538 16.67 -0.67 -31.80
CA ASP A 538 17.29 -1.99 -31.94
C ASP A 538 16.75 -2.65 -33.19
N ASN A 539 17.62 -3.01 -34.14
CA ASN A 539 17.25 -3.59 -35.44
C ASN A 539 16.11 -2.85 -36.17
N SER A 540 16.21 -1.51 -36.26
CA SER A 540 15.18 -0.62 -36.86
C SER A 540 13.83 -0.59 -36.13
N VAL A 541 13.75 -1.18 -34.93
CA VAL A 541 12.57 -1.14 -34.08
C VAL A 541 12.82 -0.18 -32.92
N THR A 542 11.93 0.79 -32.73
CA THR A 542 11.99 1.69 -31.57
C THR A 542 11.61 0.93 -30.31
N GLN A 543 12.53 0.84 -29.37
CA GLN A 543 12.39 0.20 -28.07
C GLN A 543 12.21 1.25 -26.96
N HIS A 544 11.58 0.86 -25.85
CA HIS A 544 11.25 1.76 -24.77
C HIS A 544 11.22 1.05 -23.40
N VAL A 545 11.74 1.70 -22.37
CA VAL A 545 11.61 1.28 -20.96
C VAL A 545 11.42 2.46 -20.02
N PHE A 546 10.68 2.22 -18.94
CA PHE A 546 10.58 3.16 -17.82
C PHE A 546 11.64 2.89 -16.75
N LEU A 547 12.28 3.97 -16.29
CA LEU A 547 13.24 3.96 -15.18
C LEU A 547 12.76 4.91 -14.09
N THR A 548 13.21 4.72 -12.86
CA THR A 548 13.00 5.64 -11.74
C THR A 548 14.35 6.09 -11.22
N VAL A 549 14.54 7.39 -10.98
CA VAL A 549 15.79 7.88 -10.39
C VAL A 549 15.95 7.32 -8.98
N SER A 550 17.02 6.56 -8.73
CA SER A 550 17.31 5.93 -7.45
C SER A 550 18.42 6.64 -6.66
N GLY A 551 19.21 7.48 -7.35
CA GLY A 551 20.24 8.30 -6.74
C GLY A 551 20.70 9.42 -7.67
N LYS A 552 20.93 10.59 -7.08
CA LYS A 552 21.51 11.76 -7.73
C LYS A 552 22.61 12.31 -6.83
N THR A 553 23.73 12.71 -7.42
CA THR A 553 24.74 13.48 -6.72
C THR A 553 25.28 14.59 -7.63
N THR A 554 25.45 15.77 -7.05
CA THR A 554 25.95 16.97 -7.71
C THR A 554 27.37 17.31 -7.27
N ASP A 555 27.95 16.52 -6.35
CA ASP A 555 29.31 16.64 -5.84
C ASP A 555 30.32 16.31 -6.95
N PRO A 556 31.14 17.27 -7.40
CA PRO A 556 32.09 17.05 -8.50
C PRO A 556 33.20 16.04 -8.17
N ALA A 557 33.44 15.72 -6.88
CA ALA A 557 34.46 14.76 -6.47
C ALA A 557 34.05 13.30 -6.71
N LYS A 558 32.75 13.02 -6.90
CA LYS A 558 32.24 11.67 -7.13
C LYS A 558 32.21 11.32 -8.60
N GLU A 559 32.68 10.12 -8.94
CA GLU A 559 32.81 9.60 -10.32
C GLU A 559 31.48 9.65 -11.11
N TYR A 560 30.36 9.26 -10.48
CA TYR A 560 29.02 9.25 -11.08
C TYR A 560 28.19 10.48 -10.68
N SER A 561 28.78 11.66 -10.78
CA SER A 561 28.10 12.93 -10.46
C SER A 561 27.62 13.68 -11.70
N LEU A 562 26.51 14.38 -11.55
CA LEU A 562 26.00 15.35 -12.54
C LEU A 562 26.99 16.49 -12.84
N SER A 563 27.94 16.73 -11.94
CA SER A 563 28.94 17.80 -12.04
C SER A 563 30.38 17.30 -12.21
N HIS A 564 30.63 15.98 -12.28
CA HIS A 564 31.99 15.41 -12.37
C HIS A 564 32.69 15.79 -13.67
N GLY A 565 32.01 15.56 -14.80
CA GLY A 565 32.55 15.77 -16.14
C GLY A 565 32.46 17.21 -16.64
N LYS A 566 33.32 17.55 -17.61
CA LYS A 566 33.14 18.78 -18.41
C LYS A 566 31.96 18.66 -19.39
N GLU A 567 31.70 17.44 -19.87
CA GLU A 567 30.75 17.16 -20.94
C GLU A 567 29.65 16.18 -20.56
N MET A 568 29.96 15.12 -19.80
CA MET A 568 29.00 14.08 -19.41
C MET A 568 28.48 14.28 -17.99
N ALA A 569 27.25 13.85 -17.75
CA ALA A 569 26.57 13.79 -16.46
C ALA A 569 26.02 12.37 -16.23
N TYR A 570 25.85 12.02 -14.95
CA TYR A 570 25.45 10.68 -14.54
C TYR A 570 24.29 10.75 -13.55
N ILE A 571 23.37 9.80 -13.68
CA ILE A 571 22.34 9.51 -12.67
C ILE A 571 22.27 8.00 -12.42
N THR A 572 21.92 7.62 -11.21
CA THR A 572 21.57 6.24 -10.90
C THR A 572 20.06 6.08 -11.03
N ALA A 573 19.62 5.11 -11.82
CA ALA A 573 18.21 4.78 -12.01
C ALA A 573 17.96 3.28 -11.78
N SER A 574 16.73 2.92 -11.43
CA SER A 574 16.26 1.53 -11.32
C SER A 574 15.11 1.30 -12.29
N LEU A 575 14.94 0.07 -12.76
CA LEU A 575 13.77 -0.30 -13.57
C LEU A 575 12.46 -0.03 -12.82
N ALA A 576 11.50 0.61 -13.50
CA ALA A 576 10.16 0.82 -12.96
C ALA A 576 9.35 -0.49 -12.94
N THR A 577 9.51 -1.32 -13.98
CA THR A 577 8.94 -2.67 -14.07
C THR A 577 10.08 -3.69 -14.04
N GLN A 578 10.01 -4.66 -13.11
CA GLN A 578 11.07 -5.65 -12.87
C GLN A 578 10.71 -7.05 -13.43
N ASP A 579 10.12 -7.10 -14.62
CA ASP A 579 9.82 -8.34 -15.30
C ASP A 579 11.01 -8.85 -16.14
N ARG A 580 10.99 -10.15 -16.47
CA ARG A 580 12.08 -10.81 -17.20
C ARG A 580 12.30 -10.22 -18.60
N THR A 581 11.23 -9.78 -19.28
CA THR A 581 11.30 -9.23 -20.64
C THR A 581 11.94 -7.84 -20.66
N THR A 582 11.57 -6.96 -19.74
CA THR A 582 12.16 -5.62 -19.58
C THR A 582 13.63 -5.71 -19.18
N VAL A 583 13.97 -6.57 -18.21
CA VAL A 583 15.37 -6.80 -17.82
C VAL A 583 16.18 -7.30 -19.02
N ARG A 584 15.69 -8.28 -19.77
CA ARG A 584 16.38 -8.80 -20.97
C ARG A 584 16.62 -7.70 -22.00
N SER A 585 15.61 -6.90 -22.32
CA SER A 585 15.69 -5.82 -23.32
C SER A 585 16.73 -4.77 -22.90
N LEU A 586 16.76 -4.43 -21.61
CA LEU A 586 17.76 -3.52 -21.05
C LEU A 586 19.18 -4.09 -21.12
N MET A 587 19.35 -5.39 -20.86
CA MET A 587 20.63 -6.07 -20.97
C MET A 587 21.13 -6.12 -22.41
N GLN A 588 20.24 -6.38 -23.37
CA GLN A 588 20.55 -6.34 -24.80
C GLN A 588 21.01 -4.94 -25.22
N ALA A 589 20.28 -3.90 -24.81
CA ALA A 589 20.66 -2.51 -25.08
C ALA A 589 22.03 -2.15 -24.49
N HIS A 590 22.33 -2.63 -23.28
CA HIS A 590 23.62 -2.41 -22.63
C HIS A 590 24.78 -3.13 -23.36
N THR A 591 24.60 -4.41 -23.69
CA THR A 591 25.60 -5.22 -24.41
C THR A 591 25.86 -4.65 -25.80
N GLY A 592 24.79 -4.24 -26.50
CA GLY A 592 24.85 -3.58 -27.81
C GLY A 592 25.39 -2.15 -27.78
N ALA A 593 25.76 -1.62 -26.61
CA ALA A 593 26.27 -0.26 -26.45
C ALA A 593 25.32 0.83 -26.96
N VAL A 594 24.01 0.57 -26.92
CA VAL A 594 23.04 1.38 -27.64
C VAL A 594 22.95 2.78 -27.03
N ARG A 595 22.82 3.77 -27.92
CA ARG A 595 22.54 5.16 -27.55
C ARG A 595 21.06 5.44 -27.75
N GLY A 596 20.48 6.19 -26.82
CA GLY A 596 19.06 6.50 -26.85
C GLY A 596 18.75 7.92 -26.39
N LEU A 597 17.46 8.25 -26.42
CA LEU A 597 16.87 9.45 -25.86
C LEU A 597 16.42 9.18 -24.43
N LEU A 598 16.76 10.07 -23.51
CA LEU A 598 16.29 10.03 -22.13
C LEU A 598 15.32 11.18 -21.88
N LEU A 599 14.12 10.85 -21.45
CA LEU A 599 13.06 11.80 -21.10
C LEU A 599 12.81 11.77 -19.59
N GLU A 600 12.67 12.94 -18.99
CA GLU A 600 12.30 13.11 -17.59
C GLU A 600 10.84 13.55 -17.48
N PHE A 601 10.07 12.94 -16.57
CA PHE A 601 8.72 13.37 -16.24
C PHE A 601 8.68 14.00 -14.85
N PRO A 602 8.98 15.31 -14.74
CA PRO A 602 8.98 15.98 -13.45
C PRO A 602 7.59 15.91 -12.83
N ASN A 603 7.51 15.53 -11.56
CA ASN A 603 6.29 15.31 -10.77
C ASN A 603 5.56 13.98 -10.97
N VAL A 604 6.00 13.11 -11.91
CA VAL A 604 5.49 11.73 -11.95
C VAL A 604 6.37 10.87 -11.04
N ILE A 605 5.83 10.51 -9.87
CA ILE A 605 6.53 9.77 -8.83
C ILE A 605 5.81 8.44 -8.61
N PRO A 606 6.30 7.31 -9.15
CA PRO A 606 5.70 5.98 -8.97
C PRO A 606 5.25 5.64 -7.56
N ALA A 607 6.06 5.98 -6.57
CA ALA A 607 5.77 5.69 -5.15
C ALA A 607 4.46 6.31 -4.63
N THR A 608 3.88 7.30 -5.32
CA THR A 608 2.61 7.94 -4.91
C THR A 608 1.37 7.21 -5.41
N PHE A 609 1.49 6.37 -6.44
CA PHE A 609 0.34 5.71 -7.08
C PHE A 609 0.49 4.21 -7.29
N SER A 610 1.70 3.69 -7.51
CA SER A 610 1.91 2.24 -7.73
C SER A 610 1.35 1.39 -6.58
N PRO A 611 1.56 1.73 -5.29
CA PRO A 611 0.95 0.97 -4.19
C PRO A 611 -0.58 1.01 -4.20
N ILE A 612 -1.19 2.09 -4.70
CA ILE A 612 -2.66 2.22 -4.77
C ILE A 612 -3.19 1.28 -5.85
N LEU A 613 -2.57 1.30 -7.04
CA LEU A 613 -2.96 0.44 -8.16
C LEU A 613 -2.75 -1.05 -7.83
N GLU A 614 -1.64 -1.42 -7.19
CA GLU A 614 -1.44 -2.80 -6.74
C GLU A 614 -2.47 -3.24 -5.69
N ASN A 615 -2.87 -2.35 -4.77
CA ASN A 615 -3.94 -2.65 -3.83
C ASN A 615 -5.30 -2.84 -4.53
N LEU A 616 -5.60 -2.05 -5.56
CA LEU A 616 -6.82 -2.24 -6.36
C LEU A 616 -6.82 -3.60 -7.06
N LYS A 617 -5.68 -4.02 -7.64
CA LYS A 617 -5.55 -5.38 -8.19
C LYS A 617 -5.76 -6.45 -7.13
N GLU A 618 -5.20 -6.27 -5.94
CA GLU A 618 -5.36 -7.25 -4.86
C GLU A 618 -6.80 -7.31 -4.35
N MET A 619 -7.47 -6.15 -4.21
CA MET A 619 -8.89 -6.07 -3.90
C MET A 619 -9.74 -6.78 -4.97
N HIS A 620 -9.36 -6.65 -6.24
CA HIS A 620 -9.99 -7.34 -7.36
C HIS A 620 -9.78 -8.86 -7.27
N ARG A 621 -8.53 -9.33 -7.08
CA ARG A 621 -8.20 -10.76 -6.90
C ARG A 621 -9.01 -11.39 -5.78
N LEU A 622 -9.16 -10.67 -4.66
CA LEU A 622 -9.89 -11.13 -3.49
C LEU A 622 -11.41 -10.94 -3.59
N ASN A 623 -11.90 -10.30 -4.66
CA ASN A 623 -13.27 -9.82 -4.82
C ASN A 623 -13.84 -9.17 -3.54
N ARG A 624 -13.05 -8.28 -2.93
CA ARG A 624 -13.31 -7.77 -1.58
C ARG A 624 -13.26 -6.26 -1.52
N LEU A 625 -14.41 -5.66 -1.19
CA LEU A 625 -14.55 -4.24 -0.91
C LEU A 625 -15.21 -4.04 0.45
N LEU A 626 -14.49 -3.40 1.38
CA LEU A 626 -15.05 -3.04 2.67
C LEU A 626 -16.22 -2.06 2.47
N PHE A 627 -17.31 -2.27 3.20
CA PHE A 627 -18.55 -1.48 3.07
C PHE A 627 -19.20 -1.57 1.68
N GLN A 628 -18.98 -2.66 0.93
CA GLN A 628 -19.60 -2.87 -0.39
C GLN A 628 -21.10 -2.61 -0.40
N GLN A 629 -21.83 -2.99 0.65
CA GLN A 629 -23.27 -2.78 0.75
C GLN A 629 -23.68 -1.29 0.75
N TRP A 630 -22.76 -0.39 1.07
CA TRP A 630 -22.96 1.06 1.09
C TRP A 630 -22.26 1.79 -0.07
N ILE A 631 -21.14 1.25 -0.56
CA ILE A 631 -20.37 1.83 -1.67
C ILE A 631 -20.96 1.42 -3.04
N VAL A 632 -21.38 0.15 -3.16
CA VAL A 632 -22.01 -0.46 -4.34
C VAL A 632 -23.33 -1.12 -3.94
N PRO A 633 -24.34 -0.33 -3.53
CA PRO A 633 -25.62 -0.87 -3.12
C PRO A 633 -26.29 -1.64 -4.27
N ARG A 634 -27.03 -2.71 -3.94
CA ARG A 634 -27.79 -3.46 -4.93
C ARG A 634 -28.77 -2.54 -5.65
N ARG A 635 -28.95 -2.77 -6.95
CA ARG A 635 -29.96 -2.06 -7.74
C ARG A 635 -31.33 -2.30 -7.12
N HIS A 636 -32.10 -1.23 -6.95
CA HIS A 636 -33.45 -1.33 -6.43
C HIS A 636 -34.41 -1.68 -7.58
N GLU A 637 -35.14 -2.79 -7.44
CA GLU A 637 -36.07 -3.29 -8.46
C GLU A 637 -37.42 -2.54 -8.51
N GLY A 638 -37.65 -1.58 -7.60
CA GLY A 638 -38.89 -0.79 -7.60
C GLY A 638 -38.85 0.42 -8.53
N GLN A 639 -39.97 1.17 -8.58
CA GLN A 639 -40.21 2.25 -9.54
C GLN A 639 -39.05 3.27 -9.66
N PRO A 640 -38.66 3.65 -10.89
CA PRO A 640 -37.62 4.65 -11.11
C PRO A 640 -37.96 5.98 -10.42
N GLY A 641 -37.00 6.53 -9.66
CA GLY A 641 -37.13 7.82 -8.96
C GLY A 641 -37.54 7.76 -7.48
N LYS A 642 -37.91 6.59 -6.94
CA LYS A 642 -38.16 6.45 -5.50
C LYS A 642 -36.84 6.43 -4.72
N ARG A 643 -36.60 7.45 -3.89
CA ARG A 643 -35.44 7.48 -2.98
C ARG A 643 -35.59 6.40 -1.92
N VAL A 644 -34.72 5.39 -1.96
CA VAL A 644 -34.61 4.37 -0.91
C VAL A 644 -33.61 4.86 0.11
N MET A 645 -34.08 5.09 1.33
CA MET A 645 -33.19 5.39 2.45
C MET A 645 -32.75 4.09 3.09
N TYR A 646 -31.48 3.72 2.87
CA TYR A 646 -30.88 2.58 3.54
C TYR A 646 -30.71 2.87 5.03
N GLN A 647 -31.23 1.97 5.87
CA GLN A 647 -30.94 2.02 7.31
C GLN A 647 -29.56 1.44 7.56
N ILE A 648 -28.58 2.34 7.71
CA ILE A 648 -27.21 1.96 8.05
C ILE A 648 -27.16 1.65 9.56
N PRO A 649 -26.76 0.43 9.96
CA PRO A 649 -26.72 0.05 11.36
C PRO A 649 -25.62 0.80 12.13
N PRO A 650 -25.67 0.82 13.47
CA PRO A 650 -24.59 1.37 14.29
C PRO A 650 -23.25 0.65 14.04
N PRO A 651 -22.10 1.32 14.28
CA PRO A 651 -20.79 0.69 14.20
C PRO A 651 -20.73 -0.60 15.03
N LEU A 652 -20.01 -1.60 14.52
CA LEU A 652 -19.97 -2.94 15.10
C LEU A 652 -19.66 -2.96 16.62
N TYR A 653 -18.69 -2.13 17.04
CA TYR A 653 -18.25 -2.00 18.44
C TYR A 653 -19.30 -1.35 19.38
N THR A 654 -20.42 -0.85 18.86
CA THR A 654 -21.50 -0.20 19.65
C THR A 654 -22.80 -0.98 19.62
N ARG A 655 -22.81 -2.17 19.01
CA ARG A 655 -23.99 -3.04 18.92
C ARG A 655 -24.24 -3.85 20.19
N THR A 656 -23.30 -3.85 21.13
CA THR A 656 -23.48 -4.50 22.42
C THR A 656 -24.69 -3.90 23.15
N PRO A 657 -25.61 -4.73 23.68
CA PRO A 657 -26.78 -4.23 24.40
C PRO A 657 -26.40 -3.23 25.50
N GLY A 658 -27.09 -2.08 25.54
CA GLY A 658 -26.87 -1.03 26.55
C GLY A 658 -25.67 -0.12 26.30
N PHE A 659 -24.96 -0.24 25.17
CA PHE A 659 -23.86 0.67 24.83
C PHE A 659 -24.35 2.11 24.68
N LYS A 660 -23.64 3.06 25.31
CA LYS A 660 -23.91 4.49 25.20
C LYS A 660 -22.62 5.29 25.00
N PHE A 661 -22.66 6.26 24.11
CA PHE A 661 -21.60 7.25 23.91
C PHE A 661 -21.60 8.27 25.04
N SER A 662 -20.43 8.52 25.63
CA SER A 662 -20.23 9.66 26.53
C SER A 662 -19.81 10.89 25.72
N LEU A 663 -20.63 11.94 25.76
CA LEU A 663 -20.39 13.21 25.07
C LEU A 663 -19.83 14.29 26.00
N SER A 664 -19.46 13.92 27.23
CA SER A 664 -18.83 14.82 28.21
C SER A 664 -17.64 15.62 27.67
N PRO A 665 -16.76 15.09 26.79
CA PRO A 665 -15.65 15.88 26.22
C PRO A 665 -16.06 17.08 25.35
N LEU A 666 -17.34 17.17 24.97
CA LEU A 666 -17.86 18.21 24.07
C LEU A 666 -18.63 19.31 24.80
N LEU A 667 -18.86 19.14 26.10
CA LEU A 667 -19.66 20.05 26.90
C LEU A 667 -18.95 21.40 27.10
N LYS A 668 -19.74 22.48 27.08
CA LYS A 668 -19.28 23.82 27.50
C LYS A 668 -18.80 23.78 28.95
N ASP A 669 -17.93 24.71 29.33
CA ASP A 669 -17.37 24.79 30.68
C ASP A 669 -18.44 24.82 31.78
N GLU A 670 -19.53 25.54 31.54
CA GLU A 670 -20.70 25.63 32.41
C GLU A 670 -21.43 24.30 32.64
N ASN A 671 -21.25 23.34 31.73
CA ASN A 671 -21.90 22.03 31.74
C ASN A 671 -20.94 20.88 32.09
N LYS A 672 -19.68 21.16 32.48
CA LYS A 672 -18.63 20.15 32.70
C LYS A 672 -18.87 19.15 33.85
N GLY A 673 -19.99 19.23 34.57
CA GLY A 673 -20.43 18.24 35.57
C GLY A 673 -21.54 17.28 35.10
N ASN A 674 -22.14 17.52 33.93
CA ASN A 674 -23.28 16.73 33.46
C ASN A 674 -22.84 15.49 32.67
N GLN A 675 -23.44 14.33 32.95
CA GLN A 675 -23.28 13.15 32.09
C GLN A 675 -24.26 13.23 30.91
N LEU A 676 -23.75 13.60 29.73
CA LEU A 676 -24.51 13.53 28.50
C LEU A 676 -24.21 12.20 27.80
N LEU A 677 -25.14 11.26 27.93
CA LEU A 677 -25.07 9.95 27.29
C LEU A 677 -25.97 9.92 26.05
N MET A 678 -25.48 9.29 24.98
CA MET A 678 -26.22 9.10 23.73
C MET A 678 -26.29 7.62 23.36
N ASP A 679 -27.47 7.13 23.02
CA ASP A 679 -27.69 5.74 22.61
C ASP A 679 -27.11 5.50 21.20
N SER A 680 -26.54 4.31 20.95
CA SER A 680 -25.97 3.95 19.64
C SER A 680 -27.01 3.88 18.52
N ARG A 681 -28.30 3.76 18.85
CA ARG A 681 -29.42 3.72 17.92
C ARG A 681 -30.16 5.06 17.82
N SER A 682 -29.59 6.13 18.38
CA SER A 682 -30.20 7.46 18.34
C SER A 682 -30.38 7.94 16.90
N SER A 683 -31.55 8.49 16.59
CA SER A 683 -31.80 9.13 15.29
C SER A 683 -31.05 10.46 15.18
N CYS A 684 -30.40 10.71 14.05
CA CYS A 684 -29.76 11.99 13.76
C CYS A 684 -30.77 13.15 13.61
N ASP A 685 -32.03 12.83 13.33
CA ASP A 685 -33.12 13.80 13.16
C ASP A 685 -33.97 13.97 14.43
N GLY A 686 -33.54 13.39 15.55
CA GLY A 686 -34.23 13.49 16.83
C GLY A 686 -34.15 14.91 17.42
N GLU A 687 -35.22 15.69 17.28
CA GLU A 687 -35.30 17.09 17.73
C GLU A 687 -34.91 17.30 19.20
N VAL A 688 -35.33 16.39 20.09
CA VAL A 688 -35.02 16.48 21.52
C VAL A 688 -33.52 16.39 21.77
N LEU A 689 -32.84 15.46 21.09
CA LEU A 689 -31.40 15.26 21.22
C LEU A 689 -30.63 16.41 20.57
N LEU A 690 -31.04 16.87 19.39
CA LEU A 690 -30.44 18.01 18.69
C LEU A 690 -30.49 19.28 19.52
N LYS A 691 -31.66 19.60 20.10
CA LYS A 691 -31.80 20.77 20.98
C LYS A 691 -30.92 20.66 22.23
N LYS A 692 -30.87 19.48 22.85
CA LYS A 692 -30.03 19.22 24.03
C LYS A 692 -28.53 19.37 23.71
N LEU A 693 -28.09 18.91 22.54
CA LEU A 693 -26.70 19.05 22.11
C LEU A 693 -26.34 20.49 21.75
N GLY A 694 -27.22 21.20 21.05
CA GLY A 694 -26.99 22.60 20.66
C GLY A 694 -26.91 23.55 21.87
N THR A 695 -27.64 23.27 22.96
CA THR A 695 -27.51 24.06 24.20
C THR A 695 -26.25 23.68 24.98
N ALA A 696 -25.96 22.38 25.10
CA ALA A 696 -24.89 21.85 25.93
C ALA A 696 -23.47 21.96 25.31
N THR A 697 -23.36 22.09 23.99
CA THR A 697 -22.10 22.13 23.22
C THR A 697 -21.99 23.40 22.36
N TYR A 698 -20.81 23.67 21.80
CA TYR A 698 -20.59 24.79 20.87
C TYR A 698 -20.99 24.47 19.42
N LEU A 699 -21.63 23.32 19.18
CA LEU A 699 -22.00 22.87 17.84
C LEU A 699 -23.30 23.52 17.37
N ASP A 700 -23.34 23.92 16.11
CA ASP A 700 -24.59 24.29 15.47
C ASP A 700 -25.49 23.07 15.22
N ARG A 701 -26.73 23.31 14.78
CA ARG A 701 -27.71 22.24 14.53
C ARG A 701 -27.24 21.22 13.48
N GLY A 702 -26.63 21.67 12.39
CA GLY A 702 -26.15 20.78 11.33
C GLY A 702 -24.94 19.96 11.76
N GLN A 703 -24.03 20.56 12.52
CA GLN A 703 -22.91 19.89 13.15
C GLN A 703 -23.36 18.86 14.19
N CYS A 704 -24.41 19.15 14.98
CA CYS A 704 -25.02 18.17 15.89
C CYS A 704 -25.58 16.96 15.12
N GLN A 705 -26.33 17.20 14.04
CA GLN A 705 -26.88 16.13 13.20
C GLN A 705 -25.78 15.26 12.60
N ALA A 706 -24.72 15.89 12.08
CA ALA A 706 -23.57 15.20 11.50
C ALA A 706 -22.77 14.41 12.56
N LEU A 707 -22.61 14.95 13.78
CA LEU A 707 -21.98 14.25 14.90
C LEU A 707 -22.76 12.98 15.26
N ILE A 708 -24.09 13.09 15.41
CA ILE A 708 -24.93 11.92 15.73
C ILE A 708 -24.80 10.89 14.60
N ALA A 709 -24.96 11.30 13.34
CA ALA A 709 -24.86 10.39 12.20
C ALA A 709 -23.49 9.69 12.11
N ALA A 710 -22.39 10.40 12.38
CA ALA A 710 -21.04 9.82 12.37
C ALA A 710 -20.79 8.80 13.49
N LEU A 711 -21.49 8.92 14.63
CA LEU A 711 -21.37 8.00 15.76
C LEU A 711 -22.36 6.82 15.68
N THR A 712 -23.56 7.04 15.14
CA THR A 712 -24.64 6.04 15.12
C THR A 712 -24.77 5.26 13.81
N ARG A 713 -23.91 5.52 12.82
CA ARG A 713 -23.88 4.78 11.54
C ARG A 713 -22.48 4.22 11.30
N GLU A 714 -22.38 2.96 10.88
CA GLU A 714 -21.10 2.37 10.48
C GLU A 714 -20.50 3.01 9.22
N TYR A 715 -21.33 3.70 8.43
CA TYR A 715 -20.93 4.48 7.27
C TYR A 715 -21.73 5.81 7.25
N ALA A 716 -21.03 6.94 7.21
CA ALA A 716 -21.65 8.26 7.26
C ALA A 716 -20.97 9.22 6.28
N PHE A 717 -21.78 9.96 5.53
CA PHE A 717 -21.34 11.01 4.64
C PHE A 717 -21.74 12.38 5.20
N THR A 718 -20.76 13.24 5.45
CA THR A 718 -20.97 14.58 5.98
C THR A 718 -20.58 15.61 4.94
N GLN A 719 -21.57 16.28 4.36
CA GLN A 719 -21.34 17.40 3.46
C GLN A 719 -21.20 18.70 4.26
N GLY A 720 -20.13 19.45 4.00
CA GLY A 720 -19.96 20.79 4.56
C GLY A 720 -19.40 21.74 3.51
N PRO A 721 -20.11 22.84 3.18
CA PRO A 721 -19.56 23.93 2.37
C PRO A 721 -18.23 24.51 2.92
N PRO A 722 -17.50 25.33 2.15
CA PRO A 722 -16.34 26.05 2.68
C PRO A 722 -16.69 26.86 3.93
N GLY A 723 -15.84 26.81 4.96
CA GLY A 723 -16.05 27.56 6.21
C GLY A 723 -17.00 26.93 7.24
N THR A 724 -17.72 25.84 6.95
CA THR A 724 -18.72 25.26 7.89
C THR A 724 -18.14 24.41 9.03
N GLY A 725 -16.84 24.53 9.30
CA GLY A 725 -16.22 23.84 10.43
C GLY A 725 -16.07 22.32 10.28
N LYS A 726 -15.93 21.77 9.06
CA LYS A 726 -15.69 20.32 8.85
C LYS A 726 -14.53 19.78 9.71
N SER A 727 -13.40 20.48 9.73
CA SER A 727 -12.25 20.11 10.58
C SER A 727 -12.58 20.22 12.07
N TYR A 728 -13.37 21.22 12.47
CA TYR A 728 -13.80 21.38 13.87
C TYR A 728 -14.73 20.24 14.32
N LEU A 729 -15.68 19.84 13.46
CA LEU A 729 -16.54 18.67 13.70
C LEU A 729 -15.72 17.38 13.78
N GLY A 730 -14.75 17.20 12.87
CA GLY A 730 -13.81 16.07 12.91
C GLY A 730 -13.08 15.97 14.25
N LEU A 731 -12.62 17.10 14.81
CA LEU A 731 -12.00 17.13 16.14
C LEU A 731 -12.98 16.70 17.25
N GLN A 732 -14.26 17.10 17.17
CA GLN A 732 -15.25 16.67 18.17
C GLN A 732 -15.53 15.16 18.08
N ILE A 733 -15.65 14.61 16.87
CA ILE A 733 -15.78 13.16 16.66
C ILE A 733 -14.57 12.43 17.28
N MET A 734 -13.35 12.92 16.99
CA MET A 734 -12.13 12.34 17.53
C MET A 734 -12.08 12.36 19.07
N LYS A 735 -12.50 13.46 19.72
CA LYS A 735 -12.57 13.52 21.19
C LYS A 735 -13.47 12.43 21.79
N VAL A 736 -14.63 12.19 21.17
CA VAL A 736 -15.56 11.14 21.63
C VAL A 736 -14.95 9.75 21.43
N LEU A 737 -14.42 9.46 20.24
CA LEU A 737 -13.85 8.15 19.93
C LEU A 737 -12.60 7.84 20.77
N LEU A 738 -11.70 8.81 20.96
CA LEU A 738 -10.50 8.64 21.78
C LEU A 738 -10.85 8.42 23.26
N GLY A 739 -11.88 9.08 23.78
CA GLY A 739 -12.42 8.83 25.12
C GLY A 739 -12.99 7.42 25.31
N LEU A 740 -13.40 6.76 24.22
CA LEU A 740 -13.93 5.40 24.21
C LEU A 740 -12.89 4.33 23.91
N SER A 741 -11.73 4.71 23.36
CA SER A 741 -10.72 3.79 22.82
C SER A 741 -10.40 2.60 23.74
N LYS A 742 -10.15 2.85 25.03
CA LYS A 742 -9.87 1.78 26.01
C LYS A 742 -11.08 0.93 26.36
N LYS A 743 -12.27 1.54 26.50
CA LYS A 743 -13.50 0.84 26.92
C LYS A 743 -14.08 -0.03 25.82
N ALA A 744 -14.00 0.43 24.58
CA ALA A 744 -14.52 -0.26 23.41
C ALA A 744 -13.43 -1.03 22.63
N ASN A 745 -12.21 -1.13 23.20
CA ASN A 745 -11.04 -1.76 22.57
C ASN A 745 -10.86 -1.32 21.09
N LEU A 746 -10.98 -0.02 20.83
CA LEU A 746 -10.85 0.50 19.48
C LEU A 746 -9.40 0.39 19.01
N GLY A 747 -9.23 -0.11 17.79
CA GLY A 747 -7.96 -0.06 17.08
C GLY A 747 -7.51 1.37 16.75
N PRO A 748 -6.37 1.52 16.04
CA PRO A 748 -5.92 2.83 15.58
C PRO A 748 -6.97 3.48 14.67
N ILE A 749 -7.21 4.78 14.87
CA ILE A 749 -8.09 5.57 14.00
C ILE A 749 -7.24 6.11 12.84
N ILE A 750 -7.59 5.75 11.61
CA ILE A 750 -6.91 6.21 10.41
C ILE A 750 -7.59 7.47 9.89
N ILE A 751 -6.80 8.53 9.72
CA ILE A 751 -7.25 9.80 9.13
C ILE A 751 -6.58 9.94 7.78
N VAL A 752 -7.38 10.12 6.73
CA VAL A 752 -6.91 10.28 5.35
C VAL A 752 -7.38 11.63 4.83
N CYS A 753 -6.48 12.37 4.18
CA CYS A 753 -6.80 13.60 3.46
C CYS A 753 -6.13 13.58 2.10
N TYR A 754 -6.71 14.30 1.13
CA TYR A 754 -6.14 14.39 -0.21
C TYR A 754 -4.80 15.15 -0.24
N THR A 755 -4.63 16.16 0.62
CA THR A 755 -3.42 16.98 0.66
C THR A 755 -2.67 16.85 1.97
N ASN A 756 -1.33 16.90 1.90
CA ASN A 756 -0.47 16.93 3.08
C ASN A 756 -0.81 18.12 4.00
N HIS A 757 -1.07 19.30 3.43
CA HIS A 757 -1.39 20.49 4.20
C HIS A 757 -2.65 20.33 5.06
N ALA A 758 -3.73 19.78 4.50
CA ALA A 758 -4.96 19.55 5.25
C ALA A 758 -4.77 18.51 6.37
N LEU A 759 -4.02 17.45 6.09
CA LEU A 759 -3.68 16.43 7.08
C LEU A 759 -2.83 17.01 8.22
N ASP A 760 -1.75 17.71 7.88
CA ASP A 760 -0.81 18.26 8.87
C ASP A 760 -1.53 19.26 9.79
N GLN A 761 -2.36 20.15 9.23
CA GLN A 761 -3.18 21.07 10.02
C GLN A 761 -4.14 20.35 10.97
N PHE A 762 -4.81 19.29 10.50
CA PHE A 762 -5.72 18.51 11.33
C PHE A 762 -4.99 17.78 12.47
N LEU A 763 -3.81 17.22 12.20
CA LEU A 763 -2.99 16.55 13.20
C LEU A 763 -2.41 17.53 14.23
N GLU A 764 -1.99 18.72 13.81
CA GLU A 764 -1.58 19.79 14.74
C GLU A 764 -2.72 20.17 15.70
N HIS A 765 -3.95 20.28 15.20
CA HIS A 765 -5.10 20.50 16.07
C HIS A 765 -5.32 19.36 17.06
N LEU A 766 -5.08 18.10 16.66
CA LEU A 766 -5.14 16.95 17.58
C LEU A 766 -4.05 17.00 18.66
N LEU A 767 -2.82 17.41 18.31
CA LEU A 767 -1.75 17.63 19.28
C LEU A 767 -2.14 18.72 20.29
N ASN A 768 -2.71 19.84 19.82
CA ASN A 768 -3.12 20.96 20.67
C ASN A 768 -4.21 20.59 21.69
N ILE A 769 -5.04 19.58 21.41
CA ILE A 769 -6.05 19.07 22.35
C ILE A 769 -5.54 17.90 23.23
N GLY A 770 -4.24 17.63 23.22
CA GLY A 770 -3.59 16.67 24.12
C GLY A 770 -3.47 15.23 23.59
N VAL A 771 -3.68 14.99 22.29
CA VAL A 771 -3.47 13.65 21.72
C VAL A 771 -1.97 13.40 21.54
N THR A 772 -1.39 12.54 22.37
CA THR A 772 0.06 12.25 22.35
C THR A 772 0.43 11.03 21.50
N LYS A 773 -0.45 10.02 21.42
CA LYS A 773 -0.25 8.81 20.61
C LYS A 773 -0.69 9.03 19.17
N LEU A 774 0.10 9.79 18.43
CA LEU A 774 -0.16 10.19 17.05
C LEU A 774 1.00 9.73 16.16
N ILE A 775 0.67 9.16 15.00
CA ILE A 775 1.63 8.75 13.97
C ILE A 775 1.23 9.39 12.64
N ARG A 776 2.14 10.17 12.06
CA ARG A 776 1.99 10.75 10.72
C ARG A 776 2.67 9.84 9.69
N VAL A 777 1.88 9.26 8.80
CA VAL A 777 2.38 8.41 7.71
C VAL A 777 2.52 9.22 6.43
N GLY A 778 3.69 9.23 5.81
CA GLY A 778 3.98 9.94 4.55
C GLY A 778 5.13 10.92 4.67
N ALA A 779 5.79 11.20 3.54
CA ALA A 779 6.87 12.17 3.44
C ALA A 779 6.33 13.60 3.18
N MET A 780 7.23 14.59 3.18
CA MET A 780 6.95 15.97 2.77
C MET A 780 5.98 16.76 3.68
N SER A 781 5.88 16.38 4.97
CA SER A 781 5.33 17.31 5.98
C SER A 781 6.23 18.52 6.10
N LYS A 782 5.64 19.71 6.20
CA LYS A 782 6.37 20.96 6.48
C LYS A 782 6.24 21.40 7.94
N SER A 783 5.48 20.64 8.73
CA SER A 783 5.24 20.95 10.15
C SER A 783 6.34 20.38 11.03
N GLU A 784 7.09 21.27 11.67
CA GLU A 784 8.13 20.92 12.65
C GLU A 784 7.52 20.17 13.85
N LYS A 785 6.29 20.53 14.27
CA LYS A 785 5.59 19.88 15.38
C LYS A 785 5.30 18.39 15.13
N LEU A 786 5.22 17.98 13.86
CA LEU A 786 4.90 16.60 13.47
C LEU A 786 6.15 15.76 13.16
N GLU A 787 7.35 16.32 13.19
CA GLU A 787 8.59 15.61 12.84
C GLU A 787 8.85 14.41 13.76
N GLY A 788 8.68 14.60 15.07
CA GLY A 788 8.78 13.54 16.08
C GLY A 788 7.64 12.50 16.03
N HIS A 789 6.57 12.78 15.28
CA HIS A 789 5.43 11.89 15.08
C HIS A 789 5.46 11.18 13.72
N ASN A 790 6.43 11.48 12.85
CA ASN A 790 6.53 10.83 11.56
C ASN A 790 6.85 9.34 11.73
N LEU A 791 6.13 8.46 11.03
CA LEU A 791 6.32 7.01 11.13
C LEU A 791 7.79 6.61 10.89
N ARG A 792 8.49 7.28 9.97
CA ARG A 792 9.90 7.01 9.69
C ARG A 792 10.76 7.25 10.94
N SER A 793 10.67 8.45 11.51
CA SER A 793 11.39 8.84 12.73
C SER A 793 11.07 7.93 13.92
N VAL A 794 9.79 7.57 14.09
CA VAL A 794 9.34 6.68 15.17
C VAL A 794 9.82 5.24 14.96
N SER A 795 9.83 4.76 13.71
CA SER A 795 10.26 3.40 13.39
C SER A 795 11.76 3.18 13.60
N ASP A 796 12.58 4.21 13.37
CA ASP A 796 14.03 4.15 13.60
C ASP A 796 14.38 4.02 15.09
N LEU A 797 13.51 4.54 15.98
CA LEU A 797 13.63 4.39 17.44
C LEU A 797 13.11 3.02 17.94
N GLY A 798 12.42 2.25 17.10
CA GLY A 798 11.81 0.98 17.47
C GLY A 798 12.84 -0.13 17.70
N ILE A 799 12.79 -0.78 18.87
CA ILE A 799 13.62 -1.95 19.14
C ILE A 799 13.07 -3.15 18.35
N LYS A 800 13.88 -3.65 17.40
CA LYS A 800 13.60 -4.90 16.69
C LYS A 800 13.67 -6.10 17.65
N THR A 801 12.74 -7.05 17.48
CA THR A 801 12.75 -8.33 18.22
C THR A 801 13.99 -9.16 17.85
N LYS A 802 14.29 -10.20 18.63
CA LYS A 802 15.36 -11.15 18.28
C LYS A 802 15.07 -11.86 16.97
N SER A 803 13.81 -12.24 16.75
CA SER A 803 13.35 -12.89 15.52
C SER A 803 13.53 -11.96 14.31
N GLU A 804 13.15 -10.69 14.43
CA GLU A 804 13.30 -9.70 13.35
C GLU A 804 14.76 -9.41 13.04
N LYS A 805 15.61 -9.33 14.07
CA LYS A 805 17.06 -9.17 13.88
C LYS A 805 17.65 -10.38 13.16
N TYR A 806 17.28 -11.59 13.56
CA TYR A 806 17.72 -12.82 12.92
C TYR A 806 17.24 -12.89 11.46
N MET A 807 15.95 -12.70 11.20
CA MET A 807 15.38 -12.71 9.84
C MET A 807 15.98 -11.61 8.97
N ALA A 808 16.18 -10.41 9.51
CA ALA A 808 16.88 -9.36 8.79
C ALA A 808 18.31 -9.78 8.45
N ALA A 809 19.06 -10.37 9.39
CA ALA A 809 20.42 -10.85 9.14
C ALA A 809 20.46 -11.96 8.08
N VAL A 810 19.55 -12.95 8.15
CA VAL A 810 19.43 -14.02 7.15
C VAL A 810 19.12 -13.44 5.77
N ASN A 811 18.16 -12.51 5.69
CA ASN A 811 17.79 -11.87 4.43
C ASN A 811 18.93 -11.00 3.87
N TYR A 812 19.64 -10.26 4.72
CA TYR A 812 20.82 -9.50 4.29
C TYR A 812 21.94 -10.40 3.79
N ASN A 813 22.21 -11.53 4.47
CA ASN A 813 23.20 -12.50 4.02
C ASN A 813 22.81 -13.14 2.67
N ARG A 814 21.53 -13.50 2.50
CA ARG A 814 21.02 -14.04 1.23
C ARG A 814 21.14 -13.01 0.12
N LEU A 815 20.75 -11.77 0.40
CA LEU A 815 20.83 -10.67 -0.55
C LEU A 815 22.28 -10.37 -0.94
N GLU A 816 23.21 -10.37 0.01
CA GLU A 816 24.63 -10.18 -0.25
C GLU A 816 25.21 -11.31 -1.11
N LYS A 817 24.81 -12.57 -0.85
CA LYS A 817 25.18 -13.71 -1.69
C LYS A 817 24.69 -13.53 -3.13
N THR A 818 23.39 -13.23 -3.31
CA THR A 818 22.80 -13.00 -4.63
C THR A 818 23.41 -11.78 -5.34
N GLN A 819 23.74 -10.72 -4.59
CA GLN A 819 24.45 -9.55 -5.13
C GLN A 819 25.82 -9.95 -5.68
N ARG A 820 26.61 -10.75 -4.95
CA ARG A 820 27.92 -11.23 -5.43
C ARG A 820 27.78 -12.09 -6.69
N GLU A 821 26.80 -12.99 -6.72
CA GLU A 821 26.50 -13.82 -7.90
C GLU A 821 26.15 -12.95 -9.11
N ALA A 822 25.25 -11.98 -8.94
CA ALA A 822 24.85 -11.08 -10.02
C ALA A 822 26.01 -10.20 -10.50
N VAL A 823 26.82 -9.63 -9.60
CA VAL A 823 28.03 -8.86 -9.96
C VAL A 823 29.01 -9.73 -10.74
N SER A 824 29.17 -11.00 -10.38
CA SER A 824 29.98 -11.95 -11.14
C SER A 824 29.45 -12.13 -12.57
N ILE A 825 28.14 -12.36 -12.73
CA ILE A 825 27.49 -12.48 -14.04
C ILE A 825 27.67 -11.21 -14.88
N PHE A 826 27.46 -10.03 -14.31
CA PHE A 826 27.66 -8.75 -15.01
C PHE A 826 29.11 -8.51 -15.41
N THR A 827 30.06 -8.94 -14.57
CA THR A 827 31.49 -8.86 -14.90
C THR A 827 31.83 -9.77 -16.07
N SER A 828 31.34 -11.02 -16.07
CA SER A 828 31.50 -11.95 -17.19
C SER A 828 30.87 -11.42 -18.49
N LEU A 829 29.66 -10.86 -18.43
CA LEU A 829 28.99 -10.24 -19.58
C LEU A 829 29.79 -9.06 -20.14
N ASN A 830 30.30 -8.18 -19.28
CA ASN A 830 31.13 -7.05 -19.67
C ASN A 830 32.47 -7.50 -20.27
N ASN A 831 33.07 -8.57 -19.75
CA ASN A 831 34.29 -9.15 -20.30
C ASN A 831 34.06 -9.73 -21.69
N MET A 832 32.98 -10.50 -21.91
CA MET A 832 32.61 -11.01 -23.24
C MET A 832 32.47 -9.91 -24.28
N ARG A 833 31.97 -8.74 -23.89
CA ARG A 833 31.87 -7.57 -24.78
C ARG A 833 33.23 -6.97 -25.14
N ARG A 834 34.18 -6.93 -24.20
CA ARG A 834 35.52 -6.34 -24.44
C ARG A 834 36.44 -7.30 -25.19
N HIS A 835 36.44 -8.57 -24.79
CA HIS A 835 37.27 -9.63 -25.37
C HIS A 835 36.50 -10.97 -25.30
N PRO A 836 35.86 -11.42 -26.40
CA PRO A 836 35.19 -12.71 -26.44
C PRO A 836 36.24 -13.84 -26.53
N GLU A 837 36.77 -14.25 -25.38
CA GLU A 837 37.65 -15.40 -25.26
C GLU A 837 36.86 -16.70 -25.10
N TRP A 838 37.38 -17.81 -25.64
CA TRP A 838 36.76 -19.13 -25.54
C TRP A 838 36.43 -19.53 -24.10
N GLU A 839 37.28 -19.14 -23.15
CA GLU A 839 37.11 -19.44 -21.73
C GLU A 839 35.84 -18.82 -21.13
N ASN A 840 35.36 -17.70 -21.69
CA ASN A 840 34.10 -17.05 -21.29
C ASN A 840 32.86 -17.72 -21.89
N LEU A 841 32.99 -18.38 -23.04
CA LEU A 841 31.89 -19.03 -23.77
C LEU A 841 31.79 -20.53 -23.46
N LYS A 842 32.90 -21.15 -23.04
CA LYS A 842 33.04 -22.60 -22.85
C LYS A 842 31.94 -23.20 -21.97
N ASN A 843 31.64 -22.57 -20.82
CA ASN A 843 30.61 -23.08 -19.90
C ASN A 843 29.20 -22.96 -20.50
N HIS A 844 28.90 -21.86 -21.20
CA HIS A 844 27.60 -21.67 -21.83
C HIS A 844 27.40 -22.63 -23.00
N ILE A 845 28.42 -22.83 -23.84
CA ILE A 845 28.36 -23.80 -24.96
C ILE A 845 28.32 -25.23 -24.40
N PHE A 846 29.03 -25.54 -23.32
CA PHE A 846 28.93 -26.84 -22.65
C PHE A 846 27.51 -27.12 -22.10
N GLU A 847 26.86 -26.13 -21.49
CA GLU A 847 25.52 -26.31 -20.89
C GLU A 847 24.39 -26.34 -21.92
N GLU A 848 24.43 -25.47 -22.94
CA GLU A 848 23.31 -25.25 -23.87
C GLU A 848 23.54 -25.90 -25.25
N TYR A 849 24.80 -26.14 -25.64
CA TYR A 849 25.19 -26.63 -26.96
C TYR A 849 26.23 -27.75 -26.86
N LEU A 850 25.92 -28.77 -26.07
CA LEU A 850 26.80 -29.92 -25.80
C LEU A 850 27.42 -30.52 -27.06
N ASN A 851 26.66 -30.55 -28.16
CA ASN A 851 27.04 -31.09 -29.47
C ASN A 851 28.09 -30.23 -30.22
N ILE A 852 28.23 -28.95 -29.84
CA ILE A 852 29.20 -28.00 -30.41
C ILE A 852 30.45 -27.92 -29.53
N HIS A 853 30.31 -28.17 -28.22
CA HIS A 853 31.43 -28.17 -27.28
C HIS A 853 32.28 -29.45 -27.37
N SER A 854 31.66 -30.61 -27.64
CA SER A 854 32.35 -31.89 -27.85
C SER A 854 33.16 -31.89 -29.14
#